data_AF-A0AA39K042-F1
#
_entry.id   AF-A0AA39K042-F1
#
_cell.length_a   1.000
_cell.length_b   1.000
_cell.length_c   1.000
_cell.angle_alpha   90.00
_cell.angle_beta   90.00
_cell.angle_gamma   90.00
#
_symmetry.space_group_name_H-M   'P 1'
#
loop_
_entity.id
_entity.type
_entity.pdbx_description
1 polymer ?
#
loop_
_entity_poly.entity_id
_entity_poly.type
_entity_poly.pdbx_seq_one_letter_code
_entity_poly.pdbx_strand_id
1 'polypeptide(L)'
;MDPRRRSVMQSLEPTAGRSGIPLPSIANKPTPNLRASLARPAQTPYTSHYISRPNNRQSIYPPQNPLLQSASKPPGRTPLNNSARRTSVWPPGALGGAPSNSQTMKDTRPLRDKAYQAKMRHDILDFFQNAGHETITMNTLINIQGKDFRAIFDYLVLSLDASYPLNPKASIQEQFIPALKYLKYPYVSQIDNKWLAAPASMHSWPSLLGILHWLVQLCQMRNHYLASGHPTLQISSDIPDEFDDAMDHTALAYDFAEQAYSLWLDSSEEDSRDLMIEPKQTLEERYAKKNERVQLDLEQLRKQLDDATIEYDKLKSSAAPIAKAQDENGLLKGDNEKFQKILQLYEVKKKKLIDFIAQEKTELARKDESLIQMKMEQERLSDIVKTQNLSPEEVSRMTTDHETLSRNLEDLRQKIAETHRAVLNLEVNVTNRAAATEEALDAYVNLLSSLELLPPLPPPFEGVDLMLELNTAASNPHQLLKGAEVRKVIRPTLNSVAESKRSERASVESERIKVDNELDQLMAECENLDLETTEVEKKVVSLHEQAEDLRDAAQQEALVASNEATRVERELAHARTAALANGMGVNTRLTGLQFKYQEQVEKVSRLKEATVRAIIKNSNDIAMFKSEVSRHLADLREFVDTSQS
;
A
#
# COMPACT_ATOMS: atom_id res chain seq x y z
N MET A 1 38.70 69.11 -17.35
CA MET A 1 38.71 69.39 -18.79
C MET A 1 37.90 68.31 -19.48
N ASP A 2 36.92 68.74 -20.27
CA ASP A 2 35.95 68.03 -21.14
C ASP A 2 36.59 67.14 -22.25
N PRO A 3 35.83 66.46 -23.18
CA PRO A 3 34.54 65.77 -23.06
C PRO A 3 34.32 64.50 -23.97
N ARG A 4 33.19 63.80 -23.77
CA ARG A 4 32.21 63.20 -24.74
C ARG A 4 32.62 62.64 -26.15
N ARG A 5 32.11 61.44 -26.48
CA ARG A 5 31.28 61.02 -27.67
C ARG A 5 31.04 59.49 -27.59
N ARG A 6 29.83 58.90 -27.58
CA ARG A 6 28.76 58.73 -28.62
C ARG A 6 29.25 58.25 -30.00
N SER A 7 29.03 56.98 -30.36
CA SER A 7 27.89 56.53 -31.21
C SER A 7 27.92 55.01 -31.51
N VAL A 8 26.78 54.46 -31.95
CA VAL A 8 26.54 53.06 -32.37
C VAL A 8 26.10 53.05 -33.84
N MET A 9 26.53 52.08 -34.67
CA MET A 9 25.68 51.32 -35.64
C MET A 9 26.46 50.42 -36.64
N GLN A 10 25.69 49.53 -37.31
CA GLN A 10 25.97 48.74 -38.54
C GLN A 10 26.90 47.49 -38.41
N SER A 11 26.67 46.37 -39.14
CA SER A 11 25.54 45.98 -40.02
C SER A 11 25.60 44.51 -40.53
N LEU A 12 24.42 43.92 -40.82
CA LEU A 12 24.06 42.98 -41.94
C LEU A 12 24.86 41.65 -42.09
N GLU A 13 24.23 40.46 -41.98
CA GLU A 13 23.51 39.66 -43.03
C GLU A 13 24.44 39.00 -44.09
N PRO A 14 23.99 38.02 -44.92
CA PRO A 14 22.65 37.44 -45.16
C PRO A 14 22.61 35.90 -44.83
N THR A 15 21.66 35.02 -45.23
CA THR A 15 20.52 35.08 -46.19
C THR A 15 19.37 34.10 -45.83
N ALA A 16 18.27 34.22 -46.57
CA ALA A 16 17.05 33.38 -46.70
C ALA A 16 17.22 32.06 -47.52
N GLY A 17 16.26 31.13 -47.58
CA GLY A 17 14.98 30.99 -46.86
C GLY A 17 13.92 30.12 -47.58
N ARG A 18 12.65 30.21 -47.12
CA ARG A 18 11.37 29.71 -47.71
C ARG A 18 11.09 28.19 -47.76
N SER A 19 9.85 27.68 -47.80
CA SER A 19 8.54 28.03 -47.16
C SER A 19 7.44 27.09 -47.71
N GLY A 20 6.51 26.57 -46.87
CA GLY A 20 5.34 25.80 -47.32
C GLY A 20 4.26 25.62 -46.23
N ILE A 21 3.08 26.20 -46.46
CA ILE A 21 1.88 26.39 -45.59
C ILE A 21 0.72 25.54 -46.21
N PRO A 22 -0.44 25.15 -45.57
CA PRO A 22 -1.13 25.72 -44.39
C PRO A 22 -1.75 24.78 -43.30
N LEU A 23 -2.08 25.46 -42.19
CA LEU A 23 -3.26 25.43 -41.26
C LEU A 23 -4.62 24.84 -41.76
N PRO A 24 -5.65 24.56 -40.89
CA PRO A 24 -6.00 25.31 -39.67
C PRO A 24 -6.55 24.57 -38.42
N SER A 25 -6.73 25.35 -37.35
CA SER A 25 -7.39 25.00 -36.07
C SER A 25 -8.92 24.85 -36.18
N ILE A 26 -9.54 24.19 -35.19
CA ILE A 26 -10.76 24.64 -34.48
C ILE A 26 -10.92 23.83 -33.17
N ALA A 27 -11.47 24.46 -32.13
CA ALA A 27 -11.81 23.83 -30.85
C ALA A 27 -13.25 23.29 -30.83
N ASN A 28 -13.56 22.31 -29.98
CA ASN A 28 -14.80 22.26 -29.19
C ASN A 28 -14.88 21.07 -28.22
N LYS A 29 -15.54 21.27 -27.06
CA LYS A 29 -16.21 20.21 -26.28
C LYS A 29 -17.63 20.03 -26.88
N PRO A 30 -18.25 18.84 -26.82
CA PRO A 30 -19.19 18.59 -25.70
C PRO A 30 -19.37 17.11 -25.27
N THR A 31 -20.20 16.90 -24.25
CA THR A 31 -20.85 15.63 -23.83
C THR A 31 -22.35 15.69 -24.24
N PRO A 32 -23.31 14.75 -23.94
CA PRO A 32 -23.26 13.54 -23.09
C PRO A 32 -24.12 12.29 -23.54
N ASN A 33 -24.07 11.24 -22.70
CA ASN A 33 -25.13 10.24 -22.35
C ASN A 33 -25.84 9.32 -23.38
N LEU A 34 -25.79 8.01 -23.10
CA LEU A 34 -26.98 7.13 -23.02
C LEU A 34 -26.78 5.94 -22.06
N ARG A 35 -27.90 5.58 -21.39
CA ARG A 35 -28.23 4.58 -20.36
C ARG A 35 -27.85 3.10 -20.71
N ALA A 36 -27.82 2.13 -19.79
CA ALA A 36 -28.74 1.88 -18.65
C ALA A 36 -28.18 1.09 -17.43
N SER A 37 -28.73 1.39 -16.25
CA SER A 37 -29.32 0.53 -15.18
C SER A 37 -28.67 -0.84 -14.83
N LEU A 38 -28.45 -1.26 -13.57
CA LEU A 38 -29.22 -1.17 -12.30
C LEU A 38 -28.33 -0.68 -11.12
N ALA A 39 -28.74 0.25 -10.25
CA ALA A 39 -29.63 0.14 -9.07
C ALA A 39 -28.90 -0.12 -7.71
N ARG A 40 -29.14 0.77 -6.75
CA ARG A 40 -28.58 0.97 -5.37
C ARG A 40 -29.78 1.13 -4.39
N PRO A 41 -29.70 1.54 -3.09
CA PRO A 41 -28.59 1.92 -2.18
C PRO A 41 -28.53 0.98 -0.93
N ALA A 42 -28.02 1.26 0.30
CA ALA A 42 -27.47 2.47 0.96
C ALA A 42 -26.53 2.15 2.16
N GLN A 43 -25.69 3.15 2.53
CA GLN A 43 -25.40 3.76 3.87
C GLN A 43 -25.46 2.90 5.17
N THR A 44 -24.57 2.94 6.19
CA THR A 44 -23.32 3.65 6.65
C THR A 44 -23.14 3.24 8.16
N PRO A 45 -22.11 3.63 8.96
CA PRO A 45 -20.91 4.46 8.70
C PRO A 45 -19.55 3.92 9.25
N TYR A 46 -18.49 4.72 9.04
CA TYR A 46 -17.19 4.80 9.76
C TYR A 46 -16.01 3.81 9.46
N THR A 47 -14.97 4.39 8.81
CA THR A 47 -13.49 4.31 9.10
C THR A 47 -12.79 2.97 9.43
N SER A 48 -11.53 2.70 9.06
CA SER A 48 -10.56 3.33 8.14
C SER A 48 -9.37 2.36 7.91
N HIS A 49 -8.79 2.45 6.72
CA HIS A 49 -7.42 2.11 6.28
C HIS A 49 -6.29 2.10 7.35
N TYR A 50 -5.14 1.41 7.26
CA TYR A 50 -4.51 0.54 6.23
C TYR A 50 -3.31 -0.28 6.83
N ILE A 51 -2.99 -1.46 6.25
CA ILE A 51 -1.63 -2.01 5.92
C ILE A 51 -0.59 -2.42 7.02
N SER A 52 -0.09 -3.68 6.87
CA SER A 52 1.21 -4.32 7.22
C SER A 52 1.79 -4.44 8.65
N ARG A 53 1.98 -5.72 9.05
CA ARG A 53 3.20 -6.44 9.54
C ARG A 53 4.48 -5.64 9.90
N PRO A 54 5.34 -6.09 10.86
CA PRO A 54 5.64 -7.52 11.13
C PRO A 54 5.95 -8.00 12.58
N ASN A 55 5.96 -9.34 12.72
CA ASN A 55 6.76 -10.23 13.60
C ASN A 55 6.60 -10.31 15.16
N ASN A 56 6.86 -11.55 15.61
CA ASN A 56 7.18 -12.03 16.96
C ASN A 56 6.20 -11.76 18.13
N ARG A 57 5.30 -12.73 18.34
CA ARG A 57 4.89 -13.17 19.68
C ARG A 57 5.04 -14.69 19.79
N GLN A 58 5.82 -15.14 20.77
CA GLN A 58 5.69 -16.49 21.34
C GLN A 58 5.44 -16.34 22.85
N SER A 59 4.42 -17.04 23.33
CA SER A 59 4.08 -17.15 24.75
C SER A 59 3.31 -18.45 24.93
N ILE A 60 3.75 -19.33 25.83
CA ILE A 60 2.96 -20.39 26.48
C ILE A 60 3.82 -21.00 27.61
N TYR A 61 3.31 -20.89 28.84
CA TYR A 61 3.57 -21.80 29.98
C TYR A 61 2.49 -22.92 29.94
N PRO A 62 2.53 -24.01 30.74
CA PRO A 62 3.48 -24.39 31.81
C PRO A 62 4.05 -25.83 31.65
N PRO A 63 4.94 -26.29 32.56
CA PRO A 63 5.53 -27.63 32.50
C PRO A 63 4.77 -28.71 33.29
N GLN A 64 4.93 -29.98 32.89
CA GLN A 64 4.62 -31.18 33.67
C GLN A 64 5.73 -32.21 33.46
N ASN A 65 6.26 -32.80 34.53
CA ASN A 65 7.16 -33.96 34.42
C ASN A 65 7.21 -34.75 35.73
N PRO A 66 6.86 -36.05 35.74
CA PRO A 66 7.15 -36.95 36.85
C PRO A 66 7.90 -38.21 36.40
N LEU A 67 9.05 -38.53 37.00
CA LEU A 67 9.47 -39.93 37.09
C LEU A 67 10.37 -40.22 38.31
N LEU A 68 10.24 -41.45 38.81
CA LEU A 68 10.86 -41.97 40.02
C LEU A 68 12.23 -42.59 39.73
N GLN A 69 13.17 -42.49 40.66
CA GLN A 69 14.30 -43.43 40.78
C GLN A 69 14.55 -43.81 42.24
N SER A 70 15.02 -45.04 42.44
CA SER A 70 15.25 -45.65 43.75
C SER A 70 16.72 -46.03 43.97
N ALA A 71 17.14 -45.97 45.24
CA ALA A 71 18.16 -46.80 45.87
C ALA A 71 19.61 -46.83 45.31
N SER A 72 20.55 -46.28 46.09
CA SER A 72 21.71 -47.04 46.61
C SER A 72 22.50 -46.23 47.66
N LYS A 73 23.30 -46.90 48.50
CA LYS A 73 24.03 -46.33 49.66
C LYS A 73 25.52 -46.08 49.32
N PRO A 74 26.21 -45.25 50.13
CA PRO A 74 27.39 -45.77 50.85
C PRO A 74 27.32 -45.55 52.39
N PRO A 75 28.24 -46.12 53.20
CA PRO A 75 28.12 -46.19 54.66
C PRO A 75 28.95 -45.14 55.44
N GLY A 76 28.50 -44.75 56.64
CA GLY A 76 29.24 -43.83 57.52
C GLY A 76 28.66 -43.60 58.93
N ARG A 77 28.97 -44.51 59.86
CA ARG A 77 29.03 -44.38 61.34
C ARG A 77 28.05 -43.46 62.11
N THR A 78 27.24 -44.11 62.94
CA THR A 78 26.49 -43.68 64.15
C THR A 78 27.37 -43.02 65.25
N PRO A 79 26.83 -42.32 66.30
CA PRO A 79 25.53 -42.59 66.94
C PRO A 79 24.64 -41.43 67.45
N LEU A 80 23.44 -41.86 67.88
CA LEU A 80 22.45 -41.35 68.84
C LEU A 80 22.85 -40.13 69.72
N ASN A 81 21.93 -39.25 70.17
CA ASN A 81 20.52 -39.53 70.49
C ASN A 81 19.58 -38.29 70.54
N ASN A 82 18.28 -38.61 70.52
CA ASN A 82 17.12 -37.88 71.04
C ASN A 82 16.56 -36.66 70.28
N SER A 83 15.34 -36.83 69.78
CA SER A 83 14.48 -35.80 69.21
C SER A 83 13.61 -35.16 70.30
N ALA A 84 13.56 -33.82 70.33
CA ALA A 84 12.47 -33.09 70.97
C ALA A 84 12.09 -31.89 70.09
N ARG A 85 10.98 -32.04 69.35
CA ARG A 85 10.43 -31.09 68.38
C ARG A 85 10.11 -29.72 69.02
N ARG A 86 10.35 -28.63 68.29
CA ARG A 86 9.53 -27.40 68.34
C ARG A 86 9.68 -26.61 67.03
N THR A 87 8.70 -26.76 66.15
CA THR A 87 8.40 -25.80 65.07
C THR A 87 7.12 -25.07 65.43
N SER A 88 7.14 -23.74 65.33
CA SER A 88 6.04 -22.86 65.72
C SER A 88 5.29 -22.36 64.49
N VAL A 89 4.07 -22.88 64.26
CA VAL A 89 3.08 -22.27 63.38
C VAL A 89 1.74 -22.31 64.09
N TRP A 90 1.15 -21.14 64.32
CA TRP A 90 -0.23 -21.00 64.82
C TRP A 90 -1.20 -20.97 63.64
N PRO A 91 -2.29 -21.75 63.63
CA PRO A 91 -3.38 -21.58 62.68
C PRO A 91 -4.36 -20.49 63.16
N PRO A 92 -4.96 -19.69 62.27
CA PRO A 92 -5.96 -18.69 62.64
C PRO A 92 -7.37 -19.29 62.79
N GLY A 93 -8.16 -18.75 63.72
CA GLY A 93 -9.61 -18.87 63.69
C GLY A 93 -10.23 -20.09 64.39
N ALA A 94 -10.29 -20.08 65.72
CA ALA A 94 -11.29 -20.83 66.47
C ALA A 94 -11.71 -20.06 67.73
N LEU A 95 -12.97 -19.60 67.76
CA LEU A 95 -13.59 -19.02 68.96
C LEU A 95 -14.00 -20.16 69.89
N GLY A 96 -13.28 -20.36 71.00
CA GLY A 96 -13.67 -21.38 71.98
C GLY A 96 -12.70 -21.49 73.16
N GLY A 97 -13.19 -21.15 74.36
CA GLY A 97 -12.63 -21.56 75.65
C GLY A 97 -11.21 -21.09 75.97
N ALA A 98 -11.08 -20.05 76.79
CA ALA A 98 -9.79 -19.70 77.39
C ALA A 98 -9.24 -20.89 78.21
N PRO A 99 -8.04 -21.42 77.91
CA PRO A 99 -7.41 -22.44 78.74
C PRO A 99 -6.88 -21.77 80.01
N SER A 100 -7.70 -21.74 81.05
CA SER A 100 -7.27 -21.43 82.42
C SER A 100 -6.34 -22.54 82.90
N ASN A 101 -5.05 -22.41 82.55
CA ASN A 101 -4.00 -23.31 83.00
C ASN A 101 -2.75 -22.47 83.30
N SER A 102 -2.76 -21.83 84.46
CA SER A 102 -1.59 -21.22 85.09
C SER A 102 -0.60 -22.31 85.54
N GLN A 103 -0.02 -23.01 84.57
CA GLN A 103 1.19 -23.81 84.75
C GLN A 103 2.25 -22.87 85.34
N THR A 104 2.50 -22.99 86.65
CA THR A 104 3.46 -22.15 87.35
C THR A 104 4.85 -22.42 86.78
N MET A 105 5.34 -21.52 85.92
CA MET A 105 6.64 -21.58 85.27
C MET A 105 7.73 -21.82 86.33
N LYS A 106 8.29 -23.03 86.39
CA LYS A 106 9.35 -23.37 87.34
C LYS A 106 10.61 -22.56 87.00
N ASP A 107 11.27 -22.01 88.02
CA ASP A 107 12.55 -21.31 87.78
C ASP A 107 13.58 -22.28 87.18
N THR A 108 14.10 -21.90 86.00
CA THR A 108 15.07 -22.68 85.23
C THR A 108 16.51 -22.39 85.61
N ARG A 109 16.75 -21.33 86.40
CA ARG A 109 18.10 -20.89 86.77
C ARG A 109 18.71 -21.83 87.82
N PRO A 110 20.02 -22.13 87.75
CA PRO A 110 20.69 -23.01 88.71
C PRO A 110 20.99 -22.29 90.04
N LEU A 111 19.96 -21.75 90.70
CA LEU A 111 20.09 -20.89 91.89
C LEU A 111 20.87 -21.54 93.05
N ARG A 112 20.86 -22.88 93.16
CA ARG A 112 21.62 -23.61 94.20
C ARG A 112 23.07 -23.90 93.83
N ASP A 113 23.50 -23.64 92.59
CA ASP A 113 24.90 -23.83 92.21
C ASP A 113 25.79 -22.72 92.80
N LYS A 114 26.94 -23.11 93.37
CA LYS A 114 27.83 -22.20 94.07
C LYS A 114 28.57 -21.26 93.11
N ALA A 115 28.94 -21.72 91.92
CA ALA A 115 29.62 -20.90 90.93
C ALA A 115 28.66 -19.86 90.32
N TYR A 116 27.43 -20.28 89.99
CA TYR A 116 26.37 -19.37 89.55
C TYR A 116 26.03 -18.31 90.61
N GLN A 117 25.92 -18.67 91.89
CA GLN A 117 25.76 -17.69 92.98
C GLN A 117 26.95 -16.74 93.12
N ALA A 118 28.19 -17.20 92.90
CA ALA A 118 29.37 -16.35 92.93
C ALA A 118 29.33 -15.31 91.78
N LYS A 119 28.96 -15.75 90.57
CA LYS A 119 28.71 -14.83 89.44
C LYS A 119 27.61 -13.82 89.78
N MET A 120 26.45 -14.27 90.26
CA MET A 120 25.35 -13.34 90.60
C MET A 120 25.76 -12.26 91.60
N ARG A 121 26.61 -12.57 92.59
CA ARG A 121 27.14 -11.57 93.53
C ARG A 121 28.11 -10.59 92.86
N HIS A 122 28.95 -11.06 91.94
CA HIS A 122 29.87 -10.21 91.18
C HIS A 122 29.10 -9.26 90.25
N ASP A 123 28.19 -9.79 89.43
CA ASP A 123 27.34 -9.01 88.51
C ASP A 123 26.55 -7.91 89.26
N ILE A 124 26.06 -8.20 90.47
CA ILE A 124 25.39 -7.20 91.35
C ILE A 124 26.40 -6.16 91.85
N LEU A 125 27.54 -6.59 92.40
CA LEU A 125 28.56 -5.68 92.94
C LEU A 125 29.05 -4.69 91.87
N ASP A 126 29.36 -5.19 90.67
CA ASP A 126 29.88 -4.41 89.55
C ASP A 126 28.87 -3.35 89.10
N PHE A 127 27.57 -3.70 89.07
CA PHE A 127 26.51 -2.74 88.77
C PHE A 127 26.45 -1.59 89.78
N PHE A 128 26.52 -1.88 91.08
CA PHE A 128 26.51 -0.84 92.11
C PHE A 128 27.80 0.00 92.14
N GLN A 129 28.95 -0.61 91.85
CA GLN A 129 30.22 0.12 91.70
C GLN A 129 30.19 1.08 90.50
N ASN A 130 29.73 0.62 89.34
CA ASN A 130 29.56 1.45 88.15
C ASN A 130 28.55 2.58 88.34
N ALA A 131 27.57 2.41 89.25
CA ALA A 131 26.60 3.42 89.63
C ALA A 131 27.07 4.36 90.77
N GLY A 132 28.33 4.25 91.23
CA GLY A 132 28.91 5.12 92.27
C GLY A 132 28.51 4.77 93.71
N HIS A 133 27.94 3.59 93.97
CA HIS A 133 27.50 3.17 95.29
C HIS A 133 28.55 2.32 96.02
N GLU A 134 29.55 2.97 96.61
CA GLU A 134 30.65 2.32 97.36
C GLU A 134 30.22 1.59 98.65
N THR A 135 28.98 1.78 99.11
CA THR A 135 28.49 1.23 100.39
C THR A 135 28.18 -0.27 100.35
N ILE A 136 28.03 -0.87 99.15
CA ILE A 136 27.74 -2.29 98.97
C ILE A 136 29.05 -3.02 98.65
N THR A 137 29.46 -3.93 99.53
CA THR A 137 30.67 -4.74 99.36
C THR A 137 30.33 -6.20 99.10
N MET A 138 31.28 -6.98 98.58
CA MET A 138 31.12 -8.44 98.47
C MET A 138 30.77 -9.10 99.82
N ASN A 139 31.27 -8.57 100.95
CA ASN A 139 30.91 -9.08 102.28
C ASN A 139 29.43 -8.82 102.62
N THR A 140 28.89 -7.65 102.23
CA THR A 140 27.45 -7.33 102.35
C THR A 140 26.58 -8.32 101.58
N LEU A 141 27.02 -8.78 100.41
CA LEU A 141 26.31 -9.78 99.59
C LEU A 141 26.53 -11.24 100.05
N ILE A 142 27.53 -11.51 100.89
CA ILE A 142 27.71 -12.83 101.52
C ILE A 142 26.88 -12.92 102.80
N ASN A 143 26.84 -11.85 103.61
CA ASN A 143 26.25 -11.80 104.95
C ASN A 143 25.11 -10.77 105.05
N ILE A 144 24.15 -10.83 104.12
CA ILE A 144 23.16 -9.78 103.92
C ILE A 144 22.18 -9.61 105.10
N GLN A 145 22.01 -8.37 105.59
CA GLN A 145 20.98 -8.05 106.60
C GLN A 145 19.70 -7.55 105.92
N GLY A 146 18.57 -7.59 106.64
CA GLY A 146 17.28 -7.12 106.12
C GLY A 146 17.29 -5.65 105.64
N LYS A 147 18.05 -4.79 106.33
CA LYS A 147 18.25 -3.38 105.95
C LYS A 147 19.02 -3.25 104.62
N ASP A 148 20.04 -4.09 104.41
CA ASP A 148 20.91 -4.03 103.23
C ASP A 148 20.15 -4.60 102.02
N PHE A 149 19.42 -5.70 102.22
CA PHE A 149 18.50 -6.24 101.22
C PHE A 149 17.44 -5.21 100.81
N ARG A 150 16.84 -4.48 101.78
CA ARG A 150 15.89 -3.40 101.50
C ARG A 150 16.53 -2.30 100.66
N ALA A 151 17.71 -1.82 101.05
CA ALA A 151 18.42 -0.74 100.34
C ALA A 151 18.76 -1.12 98.89
N ILE A 152 19.30 -2.33 98.67
CA ILE A 152 19.60 -2.86 97.33
C ILE A 152 18.31 -3.01 96.52
N PHE A 153 17.25 -3.58 97.11
CA PHE A 153 15.97 -3.78 96.42
C PHE A 153 15.31 -2.46 96.00
N ASP A 154 15.17 -1.52 96.93
CA ASP A 154 14.55 -0.21 96.67
C ASP A 154 15.34 0.55 95.60
N TYR A 155 16.67 0.54 95.66
CA TYR A 155 17.51 1.17 94.65
C TYR A 155 17.28 0.58 93.25
N LEU A 156 17.24 -0.75 93.13
CA LEU A 156 17.04 -1.40 91.83
C LEU A 156 15.64 -1.15 91.27
N VAL A 157 14.61 -1.11 92.13
CA VAL A 157 13.25 -0.78 91.70
C VAL A 157 13.17 0.67 91.21
N LEU A 158 13.74 1.63 91.94
CA LEU A 158 13.76 3.06 91.56
C LEU A 158 14.69 3.34 90.35
N SER A 159 15.70 2.51 90.12
CA SER A 159 16.55 2.56 88.91
C SER A 159 15.81 2.12 87.64
N LEU A 160 14.74 1.33 87.79
CA LEU A 160 13.87 0.92 86.67
C LEU A 160 12.74 1.92 86.45
N ASP A 161 12.11 2.35 87.55
CA ASP A 161 10.98 3.28 87.57
C ASP A 161 11.11 4.24 88.76
N ALA A 162 11.59 5.45 88.49
CA ALA A 162 11.79 6.50 89.49
C ALA A 162 10.48 7.02 90.11
N SER A 163 9.33 6.74 89.49
CA SER A 163 8.00 7.13 89.96
C SER A 163 7.29 6.02 90.74
N TYR A 164 7.93 4.85 90.92
CA TYR A 164 7.30 3.73 91.63
C TYR A 164 7.11 4.05 93.12
N PRO A 165 5.88 3.92 93.68
CA PRO A 165 5.54 4.46 95.00
C PRO A 165 6.02 3.57 96.16
N LEU A 166 7.33 3.54 96.39
CA LEU A 166 7.93 2.92 97.59
C LEU A 166 7.65 3.77 98.84
N ASN A 167 7.08 3.16 99.84
CA ASN A 167 6.90 3.75 101.16
C ASN A 167 8.07 3.33 102.08
N PRO A 168 8.93 4.26 102.52
CA PRO A 168 10.05 3.94 103.41
C PRO A 168 9.61 3.54 104.83
N LYS A 169 8.37 3.88 105.23
CA LYS A 169 7.80 3.56 106.56
C LYS A 169 7.06 2.23 106.60
N ALA A 170 6.62 1.69 105.46
CA ALA A 170 5.91 0.42 105.39
C ALA A 170 6.89 -0.77 105.36
N SER A 171 6.42 -1.94 105.80
CA SER A 171 7.25 -3.14 105.87
C SER A 171 7.74 -3.55 104.48
N ILE A 172 8.95 -4.09 104.38
CA ILE A 172 9.43 -4.67 103.12
C ILE A 172 8.51 -5.80 102.64
N GLN A 173 7.93 -6.56 103.58
CA GLN A 173 7.03 -7.67 103.27
C GLN A 173 5.76 -7.20 102.56
N GLU A 174 5.25 -6.01 102.88
CA GLU A 174 4.06 -5.45 102.24
C GLU A 174 4.33 -5.01 100.80
N GLN A 175 5.58 -4.66 100.47
CA GLN A 175 5.95 -4.01 99.22
C GLN A 175 6.67 -4.92 98.22
N PHE A 176 7.41 -5.93 98.69
CA PHE A 176 8.25 -6.79 97.86
C PHE A 176 7.47 -7.56 96.79
N ILE A 177 6.40 -8.26 97.19
CA ILE A 177 5.58 -9.04 96.25
C ILE A 177 4.80 -8.13 95.27
N PRO A 178 4.16 -7.03 95.70
CA PRO A 178 3.56 -6.06 94.77
C PRO A 178 4.55 -5.49 93.74
N ALA A 179 5.75 -5.06 94.17
CA ALA A 179 6.77 -4.52 93.27
C ALA A 179 7.24 -5.56 92.24
N LEU A 180 7.47 -6.81 92.65
CA LEU A 180 7.82 -7.87 91.70
C LEU A 180 6.67 -8.23 90.74
N LYS A 181 5.40 -8.11 91.16
CA LYS A 181 4.23 -8.25 90.25
C LYS A 181 4.09 -7.08 89.29
N TYR A 182 4.43 -5.86 89.72
CA TYR A 182 4.45 -4.67 88.88
C TYR A 182 5.50 -4.82 87.77
N LEU A 183 6.75 -5.12 88.14
CA LEU A 183 7.88 -5.37 87.25
C LEU A 183 7.78 -6.69 86.45
N LYS A 184 6.67 -7.43 86.54
CA LYS A 184 6.40 -8.69 85.80
C LYS A 184 7.47 -9.77 86.01
N TYR A 185 8.02 -9.88 87.23
CA TYR A 185 8.99 -10.92 87.54
C TYR A 185 8.41 -12.34 87.26
N PRO A 186 9.08 -13.19 86.46
CA PRO A 186 8.46 -14.43 85.97
C PRO A 186 8.09 -15.45 87.07
N TYR A 187 8.80 -15.44 88.20
CA TYR A 187 8.75 -16.51 89.20
C TYR A 187 8.12 -16.07 90.54
N VAL A 188 7.31 -15.00 90.55
CA VAL A 188 6.68 -14.47 91.79
C VAL A 188 5.93 -15.53 92.59
N SER A 189 5.24 -16.46 91.92
CA SER A 189 4.45 -17.51 92.57
C SER A 189 5.27 -18.53 93.38
N GLN A 190 6.60 -18.54 93.23
CA GLN A 190 7.52 -19.39 93.99
C GLN A 190 8.15 -18.68 95.19
N ILE A 191 7.81 -17.41 95.45
CA ILE A 191 8.38 -16.61 96.54
C ILE A 191 7.45 -16.63 97.77
N ASP A 192 7.99 -17.01 98.94
CA ASP A 192 7.32 -16.76 100.22
C ASP A 192 7.83 -15.45 100.84
N ASN A 193 6.89 -14.59 101.22
CA ASN A 193 7.15 -13.29 101.85
C ASN A 193 7.89 -13.42 103.20
N LYS A 194 7.69 -14.54 103.90
CA LYS A 194 8.35 -14.83 105.19
C LYS A 194 9.88 -14.87 105.09
N TRP A 195 10.42 -15.14 103.89
CA TRP A 195 11.87 -15.19 103.64
C TRP A 195 12.59 -13.86 103.94
N LEU A 196 11.90 -12.74 103.87
CA LEU A 196 12.47 -11.41 104.11
C LEU A 196 12.76 -11.13 105.60
N ALA A 197 12.20 -11.92 106.53
CA ALA A 197 12.57 -11.82 107.94
C ALA A 197 14.00 -12.34 108.21
N ALA A 198 14.49 -13.26 107.38
CA ALA A 198 15.83 -13.83 107.47
C ALA A 198 16.41 -14.06 106.05
N PRO A 199 16.79 -12.98 105.33
CA PRO A 199 17.13 -13.07 103.91
C PRO A 199 18.38 -13.92 103.63
N ALA A 200 19.33 -13.97 104.57
CA ALA A 200 20.56 -14.77 104.48
C ALA A 200 20.38 -16.28 104.79
N SER A 201 19.15 -16.79 105.00
CA SER A 201 18.97 -18.21 105.30
C SER A 201 19.34 -19.10 104.12
N MET A 202 19.90 -20.29 104.40
CA MET A 202 20.34 -21.25 103.37
C MET A 202 19.23 -21.68 102.38
N HIS A 203 17.96 -21.53 102.77
CA HIS A 203 16.82 -21.92 101.93
C HIS A 203 16.19 -20.76 101.16
N SER A 204 16.25 -19.52 101.68
CA SER A 204 15.71 -18.32 101.04
C SER A 204 16.73 -17.57 100.19
N TRP A 205 17.99 -17.50 100.63
CA TRP A 205 19.00 -16.65 100.00
C TRP A 205 19.26 -16.95 98.52
N PRO A 206 19.31 -18.22 98.05
CA PRO A 206 19.45 -18.52 96.62
C PRO A 206 18.38 -17.86 95.74
N SER A 207 17.13 -17.82 96.22
CA SER A 207 16.00 -17.22 95.50
C SER A 207 16.03 -15.69 95.57
N LEU A 208 16.33 -15.12 96.75
CA LEU A 208 16.42 -13.69 96.96
C LEU A 208 17.60 -13.06 96.19
N LEU A 209 18.77 -13.70 96.19
CA LEU A 209 19.93 -13.32 95.37
C LEU A 209 19.58 -13.39 93.87
N GLY A 210 18.86 -14.43 93.44
CA GLY A 210 18.38 -14.55 92.07
C GLY A 210 17.41 -13.44 91.65
N ILE A 211 16.62 -12.90 92.58
CA ILE A 211 15.73 -11.75 92.32
C ILE A 211 16.55 -10.47 92.14
N LEU A 212 17.49 -10.19 93.06
CA LEU A 212 18.39 -9.03 92.97
C LEU A 212 19.22 -9.06 91.68
N HIS A 213 19.75 -10.23 91.31
CA HIS A 213 20.48 -10.41 90.05
C HIS A 213 19.60 -10.14 88.83
N TRP A 214 18.38 -10.67 88.81
CA TRP A 214 17.44 -10.40 87.71
C TRP A 214 17.07 -8.91 87.59
N LEU A 215 16.88 -8.23 88.72
CA LEU A 215 16.66 -6.78 88.74
C LEU A 215 17.88 -6.02 88.18
N VAL A 216 19.10 -6.37 88.58
CA VAL A 216 20.34 -5.80 88.02
C VAL A 216 20.43 -6.03 86.51
N GLN A 217 20.16 -7.24 86.03
CA GLN A 217 20.14 -7.54 84.59
C GLN A 217 19.08 -6.70 83.85
N LEU A 218 17.92 -6.47 84.46
CA LEU A 218 16.87 -5.61 83.89
C LEU A 218 17.30 -4.13 83.86
N CYS A 219 17.98 -3.63 84.89
CA CYS A 219 18.56 -2.28 84.91
C CYS A 219 19.64 -2.12 83.83
N GLN A 220 20.55 -3.08 83.71
CA GLN A 220 21.58 -3.09 82.67
C GLN A 220 20.96 -3.10 81.26
N MET A 221 19.96 -3.95 81.02
CA MET A 221 19.25 -4.02 79.74
C MET A 221 18.53 -2.71 79.40
N ARG A 222 17.87 -2.07 80.38
CA ARG A 222 17.26 -0.74 80.22
C ARG A 222 18.30 0.31 79.84
N ASN A 223 19.41 0.38 80.57
CA ASN A 223 20.47 1.37 80.33
C ASN A 223 21.16 1.16 78.97
N HIS A 224 21.41 -0.09 78.58
CA HIS A 224 21.94 -0.43 77.25
C HIS A 224 20.97 -0.01 76.13
N TYR A 225 19.66 -0.24 76.31
CA TYR A 225 18.65 0.21 75.33
C TYR A 225 18.62 1.73 75.23
N LEU A 226 18.57 2.47 76.35
CA LEU A 226 18.56 3.93 76.35
C LEU A 226 19.84 4.54 75.74
N ALA A 227 20.99 3.88 75.87
CA ALA A 227 22.26 4.31 75.29
C ALA A 227 22.50 3.79 73.84
N SER A 228 21.53 3.09 73.23
CA SER A 228 21.75 2.41 71.95
C SER A 228 21.50 3.26 70.69
N GLY A 229 20.89 4.45 70.83
CA GLY A 229 20.44 5.26 69.68
C GLY A 229 19.37 4.56 68.82
N HIS A 230 18.65 3.58 69.37
CA HIS A 230 17.65 2.84 68.61
C HIS A 230 16.47 3.76 68.20
N PRO A 231 15.95 3.72 66.95
CA PRO A 231 14.96 4.69 66.46
C PRO A 231 13.68 4.81 67.30
N THR A 232 13.27 3.75 68.01
CA THR A 232 12.12 3.78 68.94
C THR A 232 12.36 4.57 70.23
N LEU A 233 13.56 5.12 70.44
CA LEU A 233 13.82 6.14 71.46
C LEU A 233 13.37 7.54 71.03
N GLN A 234 13.19 7.76 69.72
CA GLN A 234 12.71 9.01 69.12
C GLN A 234 13.50 10.27 69.52
N ILE A 235 14.83 10.14 69.63
CA ILE A 235 15.73 11.23 70.01
C ILE A 235 16.01 12.13 68.80
N SER A 236 15.41 13.32 68.78
CA SER A 236 15.54 14.32 67.69
C SER A 236 16.98 14.69 67.33
N SER A 237 17.86 14.75 68.33
CA SER A 237 19.28 15.14 68.18
C SER A 237 20.15 14.09 67.49
N ASP A 238 19.77 12.81 67.51
CA ASP A 238 20.55 11.72 66.90
C ASP A 238 20.28 11.58 65.38
N ILE A 239 19.25 12.28 64.88
CA ILE A 239 18.80 12.20 63.48
C ILE A 239 19.80 12.95 62.58
N PRO A 240 20.35 12.33 61.53
CA PRO A 240 21.25 13.01 60.57
C PRO A 240 20.57 14.18 59.85
N ASP A 241 21.36 15.06 59.21
CA ASP A 241 20.79 16.12 58.35
C ASP A 241 20.17 15.55 57.04
N GLU A 242 20.63 14.37 56.58
CA GLU A 242 20.00 13.59 55.51
C GLU A 242 19.28 12.36 56.11
N PHE A 243 17.94 12.38 56.14
CA PHE A 243 17.11 11.33 56.74
C PHE A 243 15.91 11.01 55.83
N ASP A 244 15.41 9.76 55.86
CA ASP A 244 14.21 9.35 55.09
C ASP A 244 13.41 8.21 55.77
N ASP A 245 13.80 7.77 56.97
CA ASP A 245 13.01 6.79 57.72
C ASP A 245 11.74 7.46 58.27
N ALA A 246 10.61 6.73 58.19
CA ALA A 246 9.37 7.12 58.85
C ALA A 246 9.56 7.34 60.36
N MET A 247 10.48 6.61 61.01
CA MET A 247 10.80 6.81 62.42
C MET A 247 11.46 8.17 62.69
N ASP A 248 12.41 8.60 61.87
CA ASP A 248 13.04 9.93 61.98
C ASP A 248 12.00 11.04 61.79
N HIS A 249 11.14 10.88 60.78
CA HIS A 249 10.01 11.78 60.52
C HIS A 249 9.05 11.85 61.72
N THR A 250 8.74 10.73 62.38
CA THR A 250 7.92 10.75 63.61
C THR A 250 8.63 11.36 64.80
N ALA A 251 9.94 11.13 64.97
CA ALA A 251 10.71 11.67 66.08
C ALA A 251 10.79 13.21 66.03
N LEU A 252 11.09 13.79 64.86
CA LEU A 252 11.02 15.24 64.66
C LEU A 252 9.61 15.82 64.88
N ALA A 253 8.57 15.08 64.47
CA ALA A 253 7.19 15.51 64.68
C ALA A 253 6.76 15.44 66.14
N TYR A 254 7.24 14.45 66.91
CA TYR A 254 7.00 14.33 68.35
C TYR A 254 7.77 15.39 69.13
N ASP A 255 9.03 15.65 68.80
CA ASP A 255 9.84 16.72 69.40
C ASP A 255 9.20 18.11 69.19
N PHE A 256 8.79 18.42 67.95
CA PHE A 256 8.00 19.62 67.67
C PHE A 256 6.70 19.67 68.48
N ALA A 257 5.96 18.56 68.55
CA ALA A 257 4.70 18.50 69.29
C ALA A 257 4.89 18.63 70.81
N GLU A 258 5.96 18.06 71.38
CA GLU A 258 6.30 18.17 72.79
C GLU A 258 6.67 19.60 73.17
N GLN A 259 7.53 20.25 72.38
CA GLN A 259 7.92 21.65 72.57
C GLN A 259 6.71 22.58 72.42
N ALA A 260 5.95 22.45 71.34
CA ALA A 260 4.77 23.27 71.09
C ALA A 260 3.66 23.05 72.14
N TYR A 261 3.45 21.81 72.60
CA TYR A 261 2.47 21.50 73.64
C TYR A 261 2.90 21.97 75.02
N SER A 262 4.19 21.92 75.34
CA SER A 262 4.73 22.49 76.59
C SER A 262 4.54 24.00 76.62
N LEU A 263 4.90 24.70 75.54
CA LEU A 263 4.65 26.14 75.38
C LEU A 263 3.16 26.47 75.46
N TRP A 264 2.29 25.62 74.91
CA TRP A 264 0.83 25.77 75.02
C TRP A 264 0.31 25.59 76.45
N LEU A 265 0.83 24.62 77.21
CA LEU A 265 0.48 24.41 78.61
C LEU A 265 0.92 25.56 79.51
N ASP A 266 2.08 26.15 79.23
CA ASP A 266 2.60 27.32 79.96
C ASP A 266 1.90 28.64 79.55
N SER A 267 1.32 28.71 78.35
CA SER A 267 0.59 29.88 77.85
C SER A 267 -0.85 29.93 78.38
N SER A 268 -1.20 30.98 79.14
CA SER A 268 -2.54 31.16 79.69
C SER A 268 -3.53 31.93 78.79
N GLU A 269 -3.10 32.42 77.61
CA GLU A 269 -3.85 33.37 76.77
C GLU A 269 -3.66 33.13 75.25
N GLU A 270 -4.46 33.82 74.41
CA GLU A 270 -4.61 33.58 72.96
C GLU A 270 -3.33 33.73 72.09
N ASP A 271 -2.24 34.33 72.62
CA ASP A 271 -0.99 34.62 71.91
C ASP A 271 -0.07 33.39 71.69
N SER A 272 -0.48 32.20 72.11
CA SER A 272 0.25 30.92 71.96
C SER A 272 0.83 30.64 70.55
N ARG A 273 0.26 31.23 69.49
CA ARG A 273 0.74 31.07 68.10
C ARG A 273 2.11 31.70 67.85
N ASP A 274 2.43 32.83 68.49
CA ASP A 274 3.71 33.50 68.27
C ASP A 274 4.85 32.82 69.04
N LEU A 275 4.53 32.14 70.15
CA LEU A 275 5.47 31.29 70.89
C LEU A 275 5.85 30.01 70.12
N MET A 276 4.95 29.49 69.26
CA MET A 276 5.21 28.31 68.43
C MET A 276 6.09 28.57 67.20
N ILE A 277 6.58 29.80 67.00
CA ILE A 277 7.43 30.16 65.85
C ILE A 277 8.79 29.46 65.91
N GLU A 278 9.46 29.44 67.07
CA GLU A 278 10.82 28.88 67.24
C GLU A 278 10.89 27.35 67.00
N PRO A 279 10.02 26.50 67.61
CA PRO A 279 10.00 25.07 67.30
C PRO A 279 9.66 24.79 65.83
N LYS A 280 8.78 25.61 65.23
CA LYS A 280 8.40 25.49 63.84
C LYS A 280 9.57 25.83 62.91
N GLN A 281 10.30 26.91 63.15
CA GLN A 281 11.48 27.28 62.36
C GLN A 281 12.56 26.20 62.44
N THR A 282 12.82 25.68 63.64
CA THR A 282 13.76 24.56 63.85
C THR A 282 13.39 23.33 63.01
N LEU A 283 12.08 23.00 62.93
CA LEU A 283 11.59 21.92 62.07
C LEU A 283 11.74 22.26 60.58
N GLU A 284 11.34 23.46 60.16
CA GLU A 284 11.44 23.93 58.77
C GLU A 284 12.90 23.93 58.27
N GLU A 285 13.87 24.33 59.10
CA GLU A 285 15.31 24.28 58.79
C GLU A 285 15.80 22.84 58.56
N ARG A 286 15.37 21.88 59.39
CA ARG A 286 15.76 20.46 59.24
C ARG A 286 15.23 19.86 57.93
N TYR A 287 13.98 20.17 57.56
CA TYR A 287 13.46 19.79 56.25
C TYR A 287 14.08 20.58 55.08
N ALA A 288 14.46 21.84 55.28
CA ALA A 288 15.16 22.64 54.28
C ALA A 288 16.54 22.06 53.95
N LYS A 289 17.32 21.67 54.96
CA LYS A 289 18.60 20.96 54.78
C LYS A 289 18.44 19.64 54.04
N LYS A 290 17.47 18.79 54.44
CA LYS A 290 17.13 17.56 53.70
C LYS A 290 16.82 17.85 52.22
N ASN A 291 16.11 18.94 51.95
CA ASN A 291 15.72 19.33 50.60
C ASN A 291 16.85 19.98 49.79
N GLU A 292 17.89 20.55 50.41
CA GLU A 292 19.01 21.21 49.72
C GLU A 292 19.72 20.25 48.75
N ARG A 293 20.04 19.04 49.20
CA ARG A 293 20.61 17.97 48.37
C ARG A 293 19.72 17.65 47.17
N VAL A 294 18.43 17.49 47.41
CA VAL A 294 17.42 17.17 46.36
C VAL A 294 17.27 18.32 45.36
N GLN A 295 17.37 19.57 45.81
CA GLN A 295 17.33 20.75 44.94
C GLN A 295 18.56 20.81 44.03
N LEU A 296 19.77 20.61 44.58
CA LEU A 296 21.02 20.56 43.80
C LEU A 296 20.99 19.43 42.75
N ASP A 297 20.53 18.23 43.13
CA ASP A 297 20.40 17.09 42.21
C ASP A 297 19.36 17.37 41.12
N LEU A 298 18.24 18.03 41.45
CA LEU A 298 17.23 18.46 40.47
C LEU A 298 17.75 19.54 39.51
N GLU A 299 18.55 20.50 39.99
CA GLU A 299 19.17 21.52 39.14
C GLU A 299 20.19 20.91 38.17
N GLN A 300 21.04 20.01 38.67
CA GLN A 300 21.99 19.28 37.82
C GLN A 300 21.25 18.43 36.77
N LEU A 301 20.20 17.72 37.15
CA LEU A 301 19.42 16.88 36.23
C LEU A 301 18.64 17.71 35.20
N ARG A 302 18.10 18.88 35.60
CA ARG A 302 17.48 19.84 34.68
C ARG A 302 18.48 20.38 33.66
N LYS A 303 19.70 20.70 34.09
CA LYS A 303 20.77 21.15 33.19
C LYS A 303 21.15 20.05 32.19
N GLN A 304 21.32 18.81 32.66
CA GLN A 304 21.59 17.67 31.78
C GLN A 304 20.46 17.43 30.77
N LEU A 305 19.20 17.61 31.18
CA LEU A 305 18.04 17.54 30.29
C LEU A 305 18.08 18.65 29.23
N ASP A 306 18.41 19.88 29.60
CA ASP A 306 18.50 21.02 28.69
C ASP A 306 19.65 20.83 27.69
N ASP A 307 20.86 20.51 28.16
CA ASP A 307 22.03 20.19 27.33
C ASP A 307 21.71 19.06 26.32
N ALA A 308 21.06 17.98 26.77
CA ALA A 308 20.65 16.87 25.91
C ALA A 308 19.52 17.24 24.93
N THR A 309 18.61 18.14 25.31
CA THR A 309 17.55 18.64 24.43
C THR A 309 18.12 19.54 23.34
N ILE A 310 19.08 20.40 23.68
CA ILE A 310 19.84 21.23 22.72
C ILE A 310 20.62 20.34 21.75
N GLU A 311 21.29 19.29 22.24
CA GLU A 311 21.98 18.32 21.37
C GLU A 311 21.00 17.60 20.44
N TYR A 312 19.86 17.13 20.98
CA TYR A 312 18.82 16.45 20.20
C TYR A 312 18.23 17.35 19.10
N ASP A 313 17.87 18.59 19.39
CA ASP A 313 17.34 19.53 18.41
C ASP A 313 18.41 19.95 17.38
N LYS A 314 19.69 20.04 17.79
CA LYS A 314 20.81 20.24 16.87
C LYS A 314 21.00 19.04 15.93
N LEU A 315 20.91 17.81 16.44
CA LEU A 315 21.00 16.59 15.63
C LEU A 315 19.81 16.48 14.67
N LYS A 316 18.59 16.80 15.13
CA LYS A 316 17.35 16.77 14.36
C LYS A 316 17.26 17.86 13.28
N SER A 317 17.79 19.05 13.54
CA SER A 317 17.87 20.15 12.56
C SER A 317 19.04 19.99 11.58
N SER A 318 20.11 19.29 11.98
CA SER A 318 21.18 18.92 11.06
C SER A 318 20.74 17.81 10.11
N ALA A 319 21.01 17.98 8.80
CA ALA A 319 20.90 16.86 7.86
C ALA A 319 21.78 15.69 8.34
N ALA A 320 21.22 14.48 8.30
CA ALA A 320 21.79 13.28 8.92
C ALA A 320 23.31 13.18 8.69
N PRO A 321 24.15 13.07 9.74
CA PRO A 321 25.61 13.05 9.60
C PRO A 321 26.11 12.00 8.60
N ILE A 322 25.39 10.87 8.50
CA ILE A 322 25.70 9.79 7.55
C ILE A 322 25.49 10.20 6.09
N ALA A 323 24.51 11.06 5.79
CA ALA A 323 24.25 11.55 4.44
C ALA A 323 25.35 12.55 4.02
N LYS A 324 25.72 13.48 4.91
CA LYS A 324 26.86 14.39 4.68
C LYS A 324 28.16 13.63 4.43
N ALA A 325 28.43 12.61 5.24
CA ALA A 325 29.61 11.76 5.07
C ALA A 325 29.55 10.91 3.79
N GLN A 326 28.36 10.49 3.33
CA GLN A 326 28.18 9.79 2.06
C GLN A 326 28.42 10.72 0.86
N ASP A 327 27.90 11.95 0.88
CA ASP A 327 28.14 12.96 -0.15
C ASP A 327 29.62 13.34 -0.25
N GLU A 328 30.27 13.58 0.89
CA GLU A 328 31.71 13.87 0.96
C GLU A 328 32.56 12.67 0.47
N ASN A 329 32.20 11.44 0.85
CA ASN A 329 32.85 10.23 0.33
C ASN A 329 32.66 10.06 -1.19
N GLY A 330 31.49 10.42 -1.71
CA GLY A 330 31.18 10.43 -3.15
C GLY A 330 32.04 11.44 -3.92
N LEU A 331 32.14 12.67 -3.40
CA LEU A 331 33.01 13.72 -3.93
C LEU A 331 34.48 13.28 -3.94
N LEU A 332 34.99 12.80 -2.81
CA LEU A 332 36.39 12.34 -2.67
C LEU A 332 36.72 11.15 -3.59
N LYS A 333 35.79 10.21 -3.81
CA LYS A 333 35.95 9.13 -4.80
C LYS A 333 36.01 9.68 -6.22
N GLY A 334 35.08 10.57 -6.58
CA GLY A 334 35.06 11.22 -7.88
C GLY A 334 36.34 12.00 -8.18
N ASP A 335 36.90 12.69 -7.18
CA ASP A 335 38.18 13.40 -7.32
C ASP A 335 39.38 12.45 -7.38
N ASN A 336 39.38 11.36 -6.61
CA ASN A 336 40.41 10.32 -6.71
C ASN A 336 40.45 9.71 -8.12
N GLU A 337 39.30 9.39 -8.72
CA GLU A 337 39.23 8.94 -10.12
C GLU A 337 39.77 9.98 -11.12
N LYS A 338 39.47 11.28 -10.93
CA LYS A 338 40.02 12.35 -11.77
C LYS A 338 41.54 12.40 -11.64
N PHE A 339 42.07 12.36 -10.42
CA PHE A 339 43.52 12.37 -10.18
C PHE A 339 44.21 11.13 -10.75
N GLN A 340 43.62 9.94 -10.66
CA GLN A 340 44.16 8.73 -11.31
C GLN A 340 44.20 8.87 -12.84
N LYS A 341 43.12 9.37 -13.47
CA LYS A 341 43.07 9.63 -14.93
C LYS A 341 44.14 10.66 -15.34
N ILE A 342 44.34 11.71 -14.53
CA ILE A 342 45.40 12.71 -14.74
C ILE A 342 46.79 12.08 -14.62
N LEU A 343 47.04 11.30 -13.56
CA LEU A 343 48.32 10.61 -13.34
C LEU A 343 48.67 9.68 -14.51
N GLN A 344 47.74 8.82 -14.95
CA GLN A 344 47.93 7.95 -16.12
C GLN A 344 48.28 8.75 -17.38
N LEU A 345 47.60 9.87 -17.63
CA LEU A 345 47.88 10.74 -18.78
C LEU A 345 49.28 11.39 -18.68
N TYR A 346 49.72 11.78 -17.49
CA TYR A 346 51.07 12.29 -17.27
C TYR A 346 52.15 11.20 -17.31
N GLU A 347 51.88 9.97 -16.88
CA GLU A 347 52.79 8.83 -17.04
C GLU A 347 53.01 8.49 -18.53
N VAL A 348 51.93 8.46 -19.31
CA VAL A 348 52.02 8.26 -20.77
C VAL A 348 52.80 9.41 -21.43
N LYS A 349 52.55 10.67 -21.04
CA LYS A 349 53.33 11.82 -21.54
C LYS A 349 54.81 11.74 -21.14
N LYS A 350 55.10 11.38 -19.89
CA LYS A 350 56.46 11.19 -19.35
C LYS A 350 57.19 10.12 -20.14
N LYS A 351 56.56 8.96 -20.38
CA LYS A 351 57.15 7.89 -21.19
C LYS A 351 57.45 8.36 -22.61
N LYS A 352 56.47 8.96 -23.31
CA LYS A 352 56.69 9.53 -24.65
C LYS A 352 57.83 10.55 -24.69
N LEU A 353 57.97 11.40 -23.67
CA LEU A 353 59.06 12.37 -23.59
C LEU A 353 60.43 11.70 -23.33
N ILE A 354 60.48 10.66 -22.51
CA ILE A 354 61.69 9.84 -22.30
C ILE A 354 62.10 9.16 -23.61
N ASP A 355 61.15 8.52 -24.30
CA ASP A 355 61.39 7.85 -25.58
C ASP A 355 61.86 8.85 -26.66
N PHE A 356 61.27 10.04 -26.72
CA PHE A 356 61.68 11.13 -27.61
C PHE A 356 63.08 11.67 -27.29
N ILE A 357 63.42 11.89 -26.01
CA ILE A 357 64.76 12.31 -25.58
C ILE A 357 65.80 11.22 -25.92
N ALA A 358 65.45 9.94 -25.79
CA ALA A 358 66.32 8.85 -26.20
C ALA A 358 66.57 8.86 -27.71
N GLN A 359 65.52 9.05 -28.52
CA GLN A 359 65.62 9.16 -29.97
C GLN A 359 66.48 10.36 -30.40
N GLU A 360 66.22 11.56 -29.88
CA GLU A 360 67.01 12.76 -30.16
C GLU A 360 68.47 12.59 -29.75
N LYS A 361 68.77 11.94 -28.61
CA LYS A 361 70.17 11.63 -28.25
C LYS A 361 70.84 10.69 -29.26
N THR A 362 70.14 9.71 -29.80
CA THR A 362 70.70 8.83 -30.84
C THR A 362 70.90 9.54 -32.18
N GLU A 363 69.99 10.44 -32.55
CA GLU A 363 70.11 11.26 -33.76
C GLU A 363 71.21 12.32 -33.65
N LEU A 364 71.37 12.93 -32.47
CA LEU A 364 72.46 13.87 -32.19
C LEU A 364 73.82 13.17 -32.27
N ALA A 365 73.96 11.97 -31.68
CA ALA A 365 75.18 11.16 -31.81
C ALA A 365 75.51 10.82 -33.28
N ARG A 366 74.52 10.39 -34.07
CA ARG A 366 74.68 10.14 -35.52
C ARG A 366 75.10 11.40 -36.29
N LYS A 367 74.54 12.56 -35.93
CA LYS A 367 74.87 13.85 -36.56
C LYS A 367 76.28 14.31 -36.18
N ASP A 368 76.70 14.11 -34.92
CA ASP A 368 78.07 14.40 -34.49
C ASP A 368 79.09 13.50 -35.22
N GLU A 369 78.82 12.19 -35.31
CA GLU A 369 79.64 11.27 -36.13
C GLU A 369 79.71 11.70 -37.61
N SER A 370 78.56 12.05 -38.20
CA SER A 370 78.49 12.53 -39.60
C SER A 370 79.22 13.86 -39.78
N LEU A 371 79.16 14.76 -38.79
CA LEU A 371 79.84 16.06 -38.80
C LEU A 371 81.36 15.89 -38.67
N ILE A 372 81.82 14.93 -37.87
CA ILE A 372 83.23 14.53 -37.80
C ILE A 372 83.69 13.99 -39.16
N GLN A 373 82.93 13.07 -39.77
CA GLN A 373 83.24 12.54 -41.11
C GLN A 373 83.28 13.64 -42.17
N MET A 374 82.30 14.55 -42.20
CA MET A 374 82.25 15.68 -43.13
C MET A 374 83.40 16.67 -42.91
N LYS A 375 83.86 16.89 -41.68
CA LYS A 375 85.06 17.71 -41.41
C LYS A 375 86.33 17.04 -41.93
N MET A 376 86.49 15.74 -41.69
CA MET A 376 87.64 14.97 -42.23
C MET A 376 87.63 14.97 -43.77
N GLU A 377 86.46 14.83 -44.39
CA GLU A 377 86.30 14.89 -45.85
C GLU A 377 86.53 16.31 -46.38
N GLN A 378 86.08 17.36 -45.68
CA GLN A 378 86.37 18.75 -46.04
C GLN A 378 87.88 19.05 -45.96
N GLU A 379 88.57 18.55 -44.94
CA GLU A 379 90.03 18.68 -44.81
C GLU A 379 90.75 17.94 -45.95
N ARG A 380 90.35 16.69 -46.23
CA ARG A 380 90.85 15.88 -47.35
C ARG A 380 90.63 16.57 -48.71
N LEU A 381 89.44 17.11 -48.96
CA LEU A 381 89.11 17.84 -50.18
C LEU A 381 89.83 19.18 -50.25
N SER A 382 90.01 19.89 -49.13
CA SER A 382 90.80 21.11 -49.07
C SER A 382 92.26 20.85 -49.43
N ASP A 383 92.84 19.74 -48.95
CA ASP A 383 94.19 19.33 -49.33
C ASP A 383 94.29 18.92 -50.79
N ILE A 384 93.29 18.19 -51.32
CA ILE A 384 93.22 17.90 -52.77
C ILE A 384 93.15 19.20 -53.58
N VAL A 385 92.31 20.16 -53.20
CA VAL A 385 92.22 21.47 -53.87
C VAL A 385 93.51 22.29 -53.72
N LYS A 386 94.25 22.18 -52.61
CA LYS A 386 95.60 22.78 -52.49
C LYS A 386 96.62 22.10 -53.43
N THR A 387 96.50 20.79 -53.67
CA THR A 387 97.37 20.10 -54.65
C THR A 387 96.97 20.34 -56.11
N GLN A 388 95.69 20.59 -56.37
CA GLN A 388 95.16 20.93 -57.68
C GLN A 388 95.25 22.45 -57.90
N ASN A 389 96.32 22.91 -58.56
CA ASN A 389 96.48 24.30 -58.98
C ASN A 389 95.48 24.71 -60.09
N LEU A 390 94.19 24.68 -59.78
CA LEU A 390 93.08 25.05 -60.67
C LEU A 390 92.95 26.59 -60.73
N SER A 391 92.82 27.12 -61.94
CA SER A 391 92.57 28.55 -62.13
C SER A 391 91.13 28.93 -61.73
N PRO A 392 90.89 30.12 -61.15
CA PRO A 392 89.53 30.63 -60.95
C PRO A 392 88.67 30.64 -62.23
N GLU A 393 89.29 30.76 -63.40
CA GLU A 393 88.60 30.69 -64.69
C GLU A 393 88.13 29.27 -65.05
N GLU A 394 88.88 28.23 -64.67
CA GLU A 394 88.50 26.82 -64.89
C GLU A 394 87.33 26.42 -63.97
N VAL A 395 87.38 26.84 -62.71
CA VAL A 395 86.26 26.68 -61.76
C VAL A 395 85.00 27.38 -62.27
N SER A 396 85.14 28.58 -62.83
CA SER A 396 84.02 29.32 -63.44
C SER A 396 83.42 28.55 -64.63
N ARG A 397 84.24 28.04 -65.57
CA ARG A 397 83.78 27.23 -66.71
C ARG A 397 83.07 25.94 -66.26
N MET A 398 83.68 25.19 -65.33
CA MET A 398 83.05 23.98 -64.77
C MET A 398 81.71 24.28 -64.09
N THR A 399 81.58 25.43 -63.43
CA THR A 399 80.32 25.86 -62.81
C THR A 399 79.26 26.17 -63.88
N THR A 400 79.61 26.88 -64.96
CA THR A 400 78.68 27.16 -66.06
C THR A 400 78.26 25.91 -66.83
N ASP A 401 79.17 24.96 -67.05
CA ASP A 401 78.88 23.69 -67.70
C ASP A 401 77.97 22.83 -66.81
N HIS A 402 78.20 22.82 -65.49
CA HIS A 402 77.34 22.14 -64.54
C HIS A 402 75.93 22.77 -64.46
N GLU A 403 75.81 24.10 -64.43
CA GLU A 403 74.51 24.79 -64.46
C GLU A 403 73.72 24.48 -65.74
N THR A 404 74.36 24.48 -66.90
CA THR A 404 73.68 24.17 -68.17
C THR A 404 73.27 22.70 -68.26
N LEU A 405 74.11 21.76 -67.82
CA LEU A 405 73.72 20.34 -67.75
C LEU A 405 72.56 20.11 -66.77
N SER A 406 72.58 20.77 -65.61
CA SER A 406 71.55 20.63 -64.58
C SER A 406 70.19 21.16 -65.05
N ARG A 407 70.16 22.31 -65.75
CA ARG A 407 68.92 22.82 -66.39
C ARG A 407 68.38 21.86 -67.45
N ASN A 408 69.25 21.34 -68.33
CA ASN A 408 68.84 20.37 -69.36
C ASN A 408 68.27 19.08 -68.75
N LEU A 409 68.81 18.62 -67.61
CA LEU A 409 68.31 17.44 -66.91
C LEU A 409 66.91 17.66 -66.32
N GLU A 410 66.65 18.85 -65.77
CA GLU A 410 65.35 19.17 -65.18
C GLU A 410 64.27 19.37 -66.27
N ASP A 411 64.60 20.03 -67.38
CA ASP A 411 63.72 20.12 -68.56
C ASP A 411 63.33 18.74 -69.12
N LEU A 412 64.27 17.78 -69.13
CA LEU A 412 64.01 16.40 -69.55
C LEU A 412 63.12 15.66 -68.54
N ARG A 413 63.34 15.84 -67.23
CA ARG A 413 62.47 15.28 -66.19
C ARG A 413 61.05 15.82 -66.28
N GLN A 414 60.89 17.12 -66.51
CA GLN A 414 59.56 17.72 -66.69
C GLN A 414 58.85 17.11 -67.90
N LYS A 415 59.51 16.99 -69.06
CA LYS A 415 58.94 16.34 -70.25
C LYS A 415 58.57 14.88 -70.02
N ILE A 416 59.36 14.12 -69.26
CA ILE A 416 59.03 12.74 -68.86
C ILE A 416 57.79 12.72 -67.95
N ALA A 417 57.68 13.63 -66.97
CA ALA A 417 56.52 13.70 -66.09
C ALA A 417 55.23 14.11 -66.84
N GLU A 418 55.33 15.04 -67.79
CA GLU A 418 54.21 15.47 -68.64
C GLU A 418 53.73 14.36 -69.58
N THR A 419 54.66 13.65 -70.25
CA THR A 419 54.32 12.50 -71.11
C THR A 419 53.74 11.34 -70.30
N HIS A 420 54.27 11.04 -69.12
CA HIS A 420 53.71 10.01 -68.23
C HIS A 420 52.29 10.38 -67.74
N ARG A 421 52.02 11.65 -67.44
CA ARG A 421 50.65 12.11 -67.14
C ARG A 421 49.72 11.98 -68.35
N ALA A 422 50.21 12.27 -69.55
CA ALA A 422 49.42 12.09 -70.77
C ALA A 422 49.07 10.61 -71.02
N VAL A 423 50.01 9.68 -70.80
CA VAL A 423 49.77 8.23 -70.88
C VAL A 423 48.73 7.78 -69.86
N LEU A 424 48.90 8.11 -68.56
CA LEU A 424 47.92 7.75 -67.52
C LEU A 424 46.51 8.29 -67.82
N ASN A 425 46.41 9.53 -68.31
CA ASN A 425 45.12 10.10 -68.71
C ASN A 425 44.52 9.37 -69.92
N LEU A 426 45.32 8.92 -70.89
CA LEU A 426 44.84 8.14 -72.03
C LEU A 426 44.40 6.73 -71.60
N GLU A 427 45.16 6.07 -70.72
CA GLU A 427 44.78 4.77 -70.15
C GLU A 427 43.44 4.85 -69.42
N VAL A 428 43.25 5.82 -68.52
CA VAL A 428 41.97 6.05 -67.82
C VAL A 428 40.82 6.35 -68.80
N ASN A 429 41.08 7.09 -69.87
CA ASN A 429 40.07 7.33 -70.90
C ASN A 429 39.72 6.04 -71.68
N VAL A 430 40.69 5.18 -71.98
CA VAL A 430 40.47 3.90 -72.65
C VAL A 430 39.71 2.94 -71.74
N THR A 431 40.06 2.81 -70.45
CA THR A 431 39.33 1.94 -69.51
C THR A 431 37.90 2.42 -69.30
N ASN A 432 37.68 3.73 -69.14
CA ASN A 432 36.34 4.28 -68.98
C ASN A 432 35.48 4.08 -70.25
N ARG A 433 36.08 4.16 -71.45
CA ARG A 433 35.38 3.90 -72.71
C ARG A 433 35.09 2.42 -72.91
N ALA A 434 36.00 1.53 -72.53
CA ALA A 434 35.78 0.09 -72.56
C ALA A 434 34.61 -0.32 -71.64
N ALA A 435 34.62 0.12 -70.38
CA ALA A 435 33.54 -0.15 -69.42
C ALA A 435 32.18 0.38 -69.93
N ALA A 436 32.13 1.60 -70.48
CA ALA A 436 30.92 2.16 -71.07
C ALA A 436 30.43 1.38 -72.31
N THR A 437 31.31 0.73 -73.07
CA THR A 437 30.91 -0.17 -74.17
C THR A 437 30.48 -1.55 -73.70
N GLU A 438 31.02 -2.07 -72.59
CA GLU A 438 30.54 -3.29 -71.94
C GLU A 438 29.14 -3.08 -71.36
N GLU A 439 28.91 -2.00 -70.61
CA GLU A 439 27.59 -1.63 -70.07
C GLU A 439 26.54 -1.47 -71.18
N ALA A 440 26.90 -0.83 -72.30
CA ALA A 440 26.00 -0.68 -73.45
C ALA A 440 25.70 -2.02 -74.16
N LEU A 441 26.63 -2.97 -74.12
CA LEU A 441 26.49 -4.30 -74.71
C LEU A 441 25.67 -5.22 -73.80
N ASP A 442 25.89 -5.17 -72.48
CA ASP A 442 25.05 -5.84 -71.49
C ASP A 442 23.62 -5.30 -71.53
N ALA A 443 23.41 -3.99 -71.62
CA ALA A 443 22.09 -3.39 -71.77
C ALA A 443 21.39 -3.87 -73.05
N TYR A 444 22.15 -4.04 -74.14
CA TYR A 444 21.64 -4.58 -75.41
C TYR A 444 21.28 -6.07 -75.34
N VAL A 445 22.13 -6.91 -74.73
CA VAL A 445 21.87 -8.35 -74.54
C VAL A 445 20.69 -8.58 -73.59
N ASN A 446 20.60 -7.82 -72.49
CA ASN A 446 19.45 -7.85 -71.59
C ASN A 446 18.16 -7.42 -72.30
N LEU A 447 18.22 -6.41 -73.18
CA LEU A 447 17.07 -6.00 -73.98
C LEU A 447 16.64 -7.10 -74.95
N LEU A 448 17.57 -7.74 -75.68
CA LEU A 448 17.27 -8.91 -76.52
C LEU A 448 16.62 -10.05 -75.72
N SER A 449 17.15 -10.34 -74.52
CA SER A 449 16.58 -11.36 -73.62
C SER A 449 15.18 -11.02 -73.15
N SER A 450 14.91 -9.74 -72.81
CA SER A 450 13.59 -9.28 -72.35
C SER A 450 12.51 -9.27 -73.44
N LEU A 451 12.94 -9.22 -74.71
CA LEU A 451 12.07 -9.21 -75.90
C LEU A 451 11.94 -10.60 -76.53
N GLU A 452 12.51 -11.64 -75.91
CA GLU A 452 12.59 -13.02 -76.43
C GLU A 452 13.24 -13.10 -77.83
N LEU A 453 14.12 -12.15 -78.16
CA LEU A 453 14.87 -12.08 -79.44
C LEU A 453 16.23 -12.79 -79.37
N LEU A 454 16.34 -13.79 -78.50
CA LEU A 454 17.50 -14.69 -78.42
C LEU A 454 17.41 -15.76 -79.52
N PRO A 455 18.53 -16.24 -80.09
CA PRO A 455 18.49 -17.29 -81.11
C PRO A 455 17.86 -18.60 -80.59
N PRO A 456 17.02 -19.30 -81.37
CA PRO A 456 16.54 -18.93 -82.71
C PRO A 456 15.40 -17.89 -82.66
N LEU A 457 15.49 -16.87 -83.51
CA LEU A 457 14.42 -15.88 -83.65
C LEU A 457 13.14 -16.49 -84.26
N PRO A 458 11.95 -15.91 -83.97
CA PRO A 458 10.70 -16.30 -84.62
C PRO A 458 10.76 -16.22 -86.16
N PRO A 459 9.95 -17.02 -86.88
CA PRO A 459 9.79 -16.88 -88.32
C PRO A 459 9.38 -15.44 -88.68
N PRO A 460 10.00 -14.76 -89.66
CA PRO A 460 10.83 -15.31 -90.74
C PRO A 460 12.37 -15.18 -90.56
N PHE A 461 12.89 -15.00 -89.34
CA PHE A 461 14.31 -14.61 -89.11
C PHE A 461 15.24 -15.74 -88.63
N GLU A 462 14.95 -16.99 -88.97
CA GLU A 462 15.55 -18.24 -88.44
C GLU A 462 17.07 -18.46 -88.68
N GLY A 463 17.80 -17.45 -89.17
CA GLY A 463 19.24 -17.53 -89.46
C GLY A 463 20.07 -16.29 -89.11
N VAL A 464 19.50 -15.32 -88.37
CA VAL A 464 20.21 -14.11 -87.95
C VAL A 464 20.60 -14.21 -86.48
N ASP A 465 21.89 -14.19 -86.18
CA ASP A 465 22.37 -13.97 -84.81
C ASP A 465 22.46 -12.47 -84.53
N LEU A 466 21.86 -12.04 -83.43
CA LEU A 466 21.85 -10.66 -82.95
C LEU A 466 22.89 -10.42 -81.84
N MET A 467 23.58 -11.45 -81.35
CA MET A 467 24.58 -11.32 -80.31
C MET A 467 25.82 -10.52 -80.76
N LEU A 468 26.40 -9.81 -79.79
CA LEU A 468 27.64 -9.05 -79.92
C LEU A 468 28.54 -9.39 -78.71
N GLU A 469 29.85 -9.48 -78.93
CA GLU A 469 30.86 -9.59 -77.87
C GLU A 469 31.93 -8.50 -78.03
N LEU A 470 32.41 -7.93 -76.93
CA LEU A 470 33.52 -6.97 -76.94
C LEU A 470 34.87 -7.68 -76.77
N ASN A 471 35.88 -7.26 -77.55
CA ASN A 471 37.26 -7.71 -77.46
C ASN A 471 38.20 -6.50 -77.31
N THR A 472 38.38 -6.03 -76.09
CA THR A 472 39.20 -4.86 -75.73
C THR A 472 40.69 -5.01 -76.06
N ALA A 473 41.18 -6.23 -76.28
CA ALA A 473 42.57 -6.52 -76.62
C ALA A 473 42.88 -6.44 -78.13
N ALA A 474 41.90 -6.15 -79.00
CA ALA A 474 42.11 -6.11 -80.45
C ALA A 474 42.85 -4.83 -80.90
N SER A 475 44.01 -4.97 -81.53
CA SER A 475 44.81 -3.83 -82.03
C SER A 475 44.17 -3.08 -83.21
N ASN A 476 43.19 -3.69 -83.89
CA ASN A 476 42.44 -3.07 -84.99
C ASN A 476 41.04 -2.64 -84.52
N PRO A 477 40.63 -1.37 -84.71
CA PRO A 477 39.29 -0.89 -84.30
C PRO A 477 38.13 -1.70 -84.89
N HIS A 478 38.30 -2.29 -86.07
CA HIS A 478 37.30 -3.15 -86.72
C HIS A 478 37.16 -4.55 -86.10
N GLN A 479 38.05 -4.94 -85.18
CA GLN A 479 38.05 -6.24 -84.50
C GLN A 479 37.69 -6.14 -83.01
N LEU A 480 37.33 -4.94 -82.53
CA LEU A 480 36.89 -4.68 -81.15
C LEU A 480 35.52 -5.29 -80.83
N LEU A 481 34.67 -5.51 -81.83
CA LEU A 481 33.37 -6.17 -81.69
C LEU A 481 33.37 -7.46 -82.53
N LYS A 482 33.03 -8.59 -81.91
CA LYS A 482 32.72 -9.85 -82.59
C LYS A 482 31.20 -10.00 -82.68
N GLY A 483 30.71 -10.50 -83.81
CA GLY A 483 29.27 -10.66 -84.08
C GLY A 483 28.88 -10.11 -85.45
N ALA A 484 27.58 -10.03 -85.72
CA ALA A 484 27.07 -9.51 -86.98
C ALA A 484 27.27 -7.99 -87.12
N GLU A 485 27.46 -7.48 -88.34
CA GLU A 485 27.66 -6.04 -88.56
C GLU A 485 26.44 -5.22 -88.10
N VAL A 486 26.60 -4.44 -87.03
CA VAL A 486 25.56 -3.61 -86.38
C VAL A 486 24.72 -2.81 -87.40
N ARG A 487 25.37 -2.21 -88.40
CA ARG A 487 24.71 -1.34 -89.39
C ARG A 487 24.03 -2.09 -90.54
N LYS A 488 24.53 -3.26 -90.94
CA LYS A 488 24.05 -3.99 -92.13
C LYS A 488 23.08 -5.12 -91.80
N VAL A 489 23.19 -5.73 -90.62
CA VAL A 489 22.44 -6.94 -90.24
C VAL A 489 21.52 -6.66 -89.06
N ILE A 490 22.09 -6.27 -87.91
CA ILE A 490 21.35 -6.11 -86.66
C ILE A 490 20.27 -5.03 -86.77
N ARG A 491 20.65 -3.80 -87.17
CA ARG A 491 19.72 -2.66 -87.22
C ARG A 491 18.57 -2.85 -88.24
N PRO A 492 18.79 -3.35 -89.47
CA PRO A 492 17.68 -3.66 -90.38
C PRO A 492 16.74 -4.74 -89.84
N THR A 493 17.27 -5.80 -89.22
CA THR A 493 16.46 -6.89 -88.65
C THR A 493 15.60 -6.39 -87.50
N LEU A 494 16.17 -5.64 -86.54
CA LEU A 494 15.43 -5.03 -85.44
C LEU A 494 14.37 -4.02 -85.92
N ASN A 495 14.66 -3.24 -86.97
CA ASN A 495 13.65 -2.36 -87.58
C ASN A 495 12.48 -3.17 -88.16
N SER A 496 12.75 -4.27 -88.86
CA SER A 496 11.69 -5.12 -89.44
C SER A 496 10.83 -5.80 -88.37
N VAL A 497 11.44 -6.28 -87.27
CA VAL A 497 10.72 -6.81 -86.10
C VAL A 497 9.87 -5.72 -85.44
N ALA A 498 10.42 -4.52 -85.25
CA ALA A 498 9.68 -3.39 -84.68
C ALA A 498 8.52 -2.92 -85.57
N GLU A 499 8.66 -2.98 -86.89
CA GLU A 499 7.60 -2.63 -87.84
C GLU A 499 6.48 -3.68 -87.86
N SER A 500 6.84 -4.97 -87.83
CA SER A 500 5.88 -6.07 -87.62
C SER A 500 5.09 -5.91 -86.32
N LYS A 501 5.77 -5.68 -85.18
CA LYS A 501 5.10 -5.49 -83.88
C LYS A 501 4.31 -4.18 -83.78
N ARG A 502 4.69 -3.12 -84.50
CA ARG A 502 3.84 -1.91 -84.63
C ARG A 502 2.56 -2.19 -85.42
N SER A 503 2.64 -2.98 -86.49
CA SER A 503 1.47 -3.37 -87.28
C SER A 503 0.52 -4.26 -86.46
N GLU A 504 1.04 -5.25 -85.74
CA GLU A 504 0.28 -6.10 -84.81
C GLU A 504 -0.42 -5.26 -83.73
N ARG A 505 0.32 -4.35 -83.07
CA ARG A 505 -0.26 -3.44 -82.07
C ARG A 505 -1.34 -2.51 -82.66
N ALA A 506 -1.17 -2.01 -83.89
CA ALA A 506 -2.17 -1.18 -84.55
C ALA A 506 -3.45 -1.98 -84.88
N SER A 507 -3.32 -3.25 -85.24
CA SER A 507 -4.47 -4.15 -85.43
C SER A 507 -5.23 -4.35 -84.10
N VAL A 508 -4.52 -4.71 -83.03
CA VAL A 508 -5.12 -4.93 -81.70
C VAL A 508 -5.76 -3.67 -81.14
N GLU A 509 -5.12 -2.50 -81.29
CA GLU A 509 -5.71 -1.21 -80.87
C GLU A 509 -6.97 -0.88 -81.69
N SER A 510 -6.98 -1.19 -83.00
CA SER A 510 -8.18 -1.02 -83.83
C SER A 510 -9.31 -1.99 -83.47
N GLU A 511 -9.00 -3.17 -82.93
CA GLU A 511 -10.01 -4.08 -82.39
C GLU A 511 -10.50 -3.60 -81.03
N ARG A 512 -9.61 -3.12 -80.14
CA ARG A 512 -9.99 -2.52 -78.86
C ARG A 512 -10.95 -1.36 -79.04
N ILE A 513 -10.68 -0.45 -79.98
CA ILE A 513 -11.55 0.69 -80.28
C ILE A 513 -12.93 0.24 -80.79
N LYS A 514 -13.04 -0.88 -81.53
CA LYS A 514 -14.35 -1.42 -81.91
C LYS A 514 -15.11 -1.95 -80.70
N VAL A 515 -14.45 -2.73 -79.85
CA VAL A 515 -15.05 -3.30 -78.63
C VAL A 515 -15.44 -2.18 -77.64
N ASP A 516 -14.62 -1.14 -77.48
CA ASP A 516 -14.95 0.04 -76.67
C ASP A 516 -16.22 0.75 -77.21
N ASN A 517 -16.33 0.97 -78.52
CA ASN A 517 -17.53 1.57 -79.13
C ASN A 517 -18.78 0.69 -79.00
N GLU A 518 -18.64 -0.64 -79.15
CA GLU A 518 -19.74 -1.61 -78.95
C GLU A 518 -20.19 -1.63 -77.48
N LEU A 519 -19.24 -1.52 -76.54
CA LEU A 519 -19.51 -1.40 -75.10
C LEU A 519 -20.23 -0.08 -74.77
N ASP A 520 -19.76 1.06 -75.28
CA ASP A 520 -20.41 2.36 -75.08
C ASP A 520 -21.85 2.37 -75.62
N GLN A 521 -22.08 1.74 -76.78
CA GLN A 521 -23.43 1.60 -77.35
C GLN A 521 -24.34 0.72 -76.48
N LEU A 522 -23.83 -0.41 -75.96
CA LEU A 522 -24.57 -1.27 -75.02
C LEU A 522 -24.83 -0.59 -73.67
N MET A 523 -23.88 0.21 -73.16
CA MET A 523 -24.08 0.98 -71.93
C MET A 523 -25.19 2.02 -72.10
N ALA A 524 -25.19 2.76 -73.22
CA ALA A 524 -26.27 3.73 -73.51
C ALA A 524 -27.65 3.05 -73.68
N GLU A 525 -27.70 1.84 -74.25
CA GLU A 525 -28.93 1.05 -74.33
C GLU A 525 -29.40 0.58 -72.94
N CYS A 526 -28.47 0.13 -72.08
CA CYS A 526 -28.76 -0.22 -70.69
C CYS A 526 -29.25 0.98 -69.87
N GLU A 527 -28.60 2.15 -69.96
CA GLU A 527 -29.04 3.37 -69.28
C GLU A 527 -30.46 3.79 -69.71
N ASN A 528 -30.78 3.65 -71.00
CA ASN A 528 -32.11 3.96 -71.51
C ASN A 528 -33.17 2.94 -71.03
N LEU A 529 -32.82 1.65 -70.95
CA LEU A 529 -33.65 0.60 -70.35
C LEU A 529 -33.85 0.78 -68.84
N ASP A 530 -32.84 1.24 -68.10
CA ASP A 530 -32.95 1.58 -66.68
C ASP A 530 -33.87 2.80 -66.48
N LEU A 531 -33.77 3.83 -67.33
CA LEU A 531 -34.69 4.96 -67.31
C LEU A 531 -36.14 4.53 -67.58
N GLU A 532 -36.38 3.69 -68.60
CA GLU A 532 -37.70 3.13 -68.88
C GLU A 532 -38.21 2.26 -67.71
N THR A 533 -37.35 1.42 -67.15
CA THR A 533 -37.66 0.56 -66.00
C THR A 533 -38.05 1.40 -64.78
N THR A 534 -37.28 2.43 -64.42
CA THR A 534 -37.63 3.30 -63.29
C THR A 534 -38.90 4.14 -63.54
N GLU A 535 -39.26 4.44 -64.80
CA GLU A 535 -40.55 5.05 -65.12
C GLU A 535 -41.71 4.06 -64.99
N VAL A 536 -41.52 2.82 -65.42
CA VAL A 536 -42.50 1.72 -65.22
C VAL A 536 -42.67 1.41 -63.74
N GLU A 537 -41.59 1.34 -62.94
CA GLU A 537 -41.65 1.16 -61.49
C GLU A 537 -42.44 2.28 -60.82
N LYS A 538 -42.21 3.55 -61.18
CA LYS A 538 -43.01 4.69 -60.67
C LYS A 538 -44.49 4.55 -61.03
N LYS A 539 -44.82 4.09 -62.23
CA LYS A 539 -46.21 3.81 -62.65
C LYS A 539 -46.81 2.65 -61.85
N VAL A 540 -46.04 1.57 -61.60
CA VAL A 540 -46.45 0.44 -60.77
C VAL A 540 -46.69 0.86 -59.32
N VAL A 541 -45.81 1.66 -58.72
CA VAL A 541 -45.99 2.19 -57.36
C VAL A 541 -47.24 3.07 -57.29
N SER A 542 -47.44 3.99 -58.24
CA SER A 542 -48.63 4.85 -58.25
C SER A 542 -49.94 4.06 -58.48
N LEU A 543 -49.92 3.03 -59.33
CA LEU A 543 -51.07 2.14 -59.51
C LEU A 543 -51.31 1.23 -58.30
N HIS A 544 -50.26 0.84 -57.58
CA HIS A 544 -50.38 0.07 -56.35
C HIS A 544 -50.95 0.92 -55.21
N GLU A 545 -50.52 2.16 -55.08
CA GLU A 545 -51.08 3.14 -54.13
C GLU A 545 -52.57 3.40 -54.44
N GLN A 546 -52.93 3.63 -55.70
CA GLN A 546 -54.34 3.72 -56.13
C GLN A 546 -55.13 2.43 -55.87
N ALA A 547 -54.50 1.26 -56.01
CA ALA A 547 -55.16 -0.02 -55.74
C ALA A 547 -55.35 -0.27 -54.23
N GLU A 548 -54.41 0.14 -53.38
CA GLU A 548 -54.56 0.11 -51.92
C GLU A 548 -55.58 1.13 -51.43
N ASP A 549 -55.59 2.37 -51.96
CA ASP A 549 -56.64 3.36 -51.69
C ASP A 549 -58.03 2.83 -52.06
N LEU A 550 -58.17 2.17 -53.22
CA LEU A 550 -59.41 1.53 -53.64
C LEU A 550 -59.75 0.30 -52.77
N ARG A 551 -58.74 -0.47 -52.32
CA ARG A 551 -58.92 -1.64 -51.44
C ARG A 551 -59.40 -1.20 -50.06
N ASP A 552 -58.81 -0.16 -49.50
CA ASP A 552 -59.17 0.40 -48.20
C ASP A 552 -60.53 1.13 -48.28
N ALA A 553 -60.82 1.85 -49.36
CA ALA A 553 -62.15 2.41 -49.61
C ALA A 553 -63.22 1.30 -49.73
N ALA A 554 -62.96 0.25 -50.50
CA ALA A 554 -63.87 -0.89 -50.63
C ALA A 554 -63.99 -1.70 -49.33
N GLN A 555 -62.94 -1.79 -48.51
CA GLN A 555 -62.98 -2.44 -47.20
C GLN A 555 -63.75 -1.61 -46.17
N GLN A 556 -63.62 -0.29 -46.22
CA GLN A 556 -64.41 0.66 -45.42
C GLN A 556 -65.89 0.62 -45.82
N GLU A 557 -66.19 0.61 -47.13
CA GLU A 557 -67.55 0.45 -47.66
C GLU A 557 -68.12 -0.93 -47.31
N ALA A 558 -67.35 -2.01 -47.43
CA ALA A 558 -67.76 -3.35 -47.00
C ALA A 558 -67.99 -3.44 -45.48
N LEU A 559 -67.23 -2.71 -44.66
CA LEU A 559 -67.47 -2.61 -43.22
C LEU A 559 -68.79 -1.86 -42.93
N VAL A 560 -69.05 -0.74 -43.61
CA VAL A 560 -70.30 0.01 -43.49
C VAL A 560 -71.49 -0.86 -43.96
N ALA A 561 -71.36 -1.49 -45.12
CA ALA A 561 -72.36 -2.41 -45.67
C ALA A 561 -72.55 -3.65 -44.80
N SER A 562 -71.52 -4.17 -44.12
CA SER A 562 -71.65 -5.27 -43.15
C SER A 562 -72.29 -4.82 -41.84
N ASN A 563 -72.06 -3.59 -41.39
CA ASN A 563 -72.74 -3.01 -40.23
C ASN A 563 -74.21 -2.74 -40.55
N GLU A 564 -74.53 -2.28 -41.76
CA GLU A 564 -75.91 -2.16 -42.22
C GLU A 564 -76.55 -3.52 -42.48
N ALA A 565 -75.85 -4.49 -43.07
CA ALA A 565 -76.33 -5.85 -43.24
C ALA A 565 -76.63 -6.51 -41.89
N THR A 566 -75.78 -6.36 -40.87
CA THR A 566 -76.06 -6.88 -39.51
C THR A 566 -77.14 -6.08 -38.76
N ARG A 567 -77.38 -4.81 -39.12
CA ARG A 567 -78.57 -4.06 -38.67
C ARG A 567 -79.84 -4.63 -39.32
N VAL A 568 -79.83 -4.78 -40.64
CA VAL A 568 -80.95 -5.33 -41.43
C VAL A 568 -81.19 -6.81 -41.08
N GLU A 569 -80.16 -7.60 -40.76
CA GLU A 569 -80.30 -8.98 -40.28
C GLU A 569 -80.89 -9.02 -38.86
N ARG A 570 -80.56 -8.08 -37.98
CA ARG A 570 -81.25 -7.96 -36.68
C ARG A 570 -82.71 -7.55 -36.86
N GLU A 571 -82.98 -6.58 -37.74
CA GLU A 571 -84.35 -6.17 -38.09
C GLU A 571 -85.13 -7.30 -38.78
N LEU A 572 -84.49 -8.08 -39.66
CA LEU A 572 -85.05 -9.24 -40.34
C LEU A 572 -85.21 -10.42 -39.37
N ALA A 573 -84.30 -10.65 -38.43
CA ALA A 573 -84.44 -11.69 -37.41
C ALA A 573 -85.57 -11.32 -36.44
N HIS A 574 -85.69 -10.04 -36.07
CA HIS A 574 -86.81 -9.54 -35.28
C HIS A 574 -88.13 -9.65 -36.06
N ALA A 575 -88.17 -9.21 -37.32
CA ALA A 575 -89.32 -9.33 -38.20
C ALA A 575 -89.67 -10.79 -38.53
N ARG A 576 -88.70 -11.70 -38.65
CA ARG A 576 -88.89 -13.15 -38.85
C ARG A 576 -89.35 -13.83 -37.58
N THR A 577 -88.91 -13.37 -36.40
CA THR A 577 -89.45 -13.84 -35.11
C THR A 577 -90.89 -13.36 -34.93
N ALA A 578 -91.18 -12.09 -35.26
CA ALA A 578 -92.53 -11.54 -35.27
C ALA A 578 -93.41 -12.22 -36.34
N ALA A 579 -92.89 -12.53 -37.52
CA ALA A 579 -93.58 -13.24 -38.60
C ALA A 579 -93.70 -14.75 -38.36
N LEU A 580 -92.84 -15.36 -37.54
CA LEU A 580 -93.04 -16.73 -37.05
C LEU A 580 -94.05 -16.76 -35.91
N ALA A 581 -94.07 -15.77 -35.01
CA ALA A 581 -95.12 -15.64 -34.00
C ALA A 581 -96.50 -15.39 -34.64
N ASN A 582 -96.59 -14.38 -35.52
CA ASN A 582 -97.80 -14.08 -36.29
C ASN A 582 -98.13 -15.22 -37.27
N GLY A 583 -97.12 -15.83 -37.89
CA GLY A 583 -97.26 -16.92 -38.86
C GLY A 583 -97.69 -18.24 -38.21
N MET A 584 -97.22 -18.57 -37.00
CA MET A 584 -97.77 -19.65 -36.19
C MET A 584 -99.22 -19.33 -35.80
N GLY A 585 -99.53 -18.09 -35.41
CA GLY A 585 -100.91 -17.65 -35.17
C GLY A 585 -101.82 -17.80 -36.40
N VAL A 586 -101.33 -17.42 -37.58
CA VAL A 586 -102.03 -17.54 -38.87
C VAL A 586 -102.12 -18.98 -39.32
N ASN A 587 -101.09 -19.81 -39.16
CA ASN A 587 -101.11 -21.22 -39.59
C ASN A 587 -101.96 -22.08 -38.63
N THR A 588 -102.01 -21.75 -37.34
CA THR A 588 -102.98 -22.33 -36.38
C THR A 588 -104.41 -21.90 -36.73
N ARG A 589 -104.62 -20.64 -37.17
CA ARG A 589 -105.90 -20.20 -37.74
C ARG A 589 -106.22 -20.86 -39.08
N LEU A 590 -105.23 -21.10 -39.95
CA LEU A 590 -105.40 -21.63 -41.30
C LEU A 590 -105.68 -23.13 -41.28
N THR A 591 -104.99 -23.90 -40.44
CA THR A 591 -105.34 -25.30 -40.17
C THR A 591 -106.74 -25.41 -39.55
N GLY A 592 -107.08 -24.54 -38.58
CA GLY A 592 -108.45 -24.44 -38.05
C GLY A 592 -109.50 -24.03 -39.10
N LEU A 593 -109.14 -23.17 -40.06
CA LEU A 593 -109.98 -22.75 -41.19
C LEU A 593 -110.07 -23.83 -42.27
N GLN A 594 -109.03 -24.61 -42.53
CA GLN A 594 -109.03 -25.75 -43.43
C GLN A 594 -109.89 -26.88 -42.87
N PHE A 595 -109.81 -27.14 -41.56
CA PHE A 595 -110.69 -28.11 -40.91
C PHE A 595 -112.15 -27.67 -41.00
N LYS A 596 -112.45 -26.39 -40.72
CA LYS A 596 -113.77 -25.80 -40.93
C LYS A 596 -114.19 -25.77 -42.40
N TYR A 597 -113.27 -25.59 -43.34
CA TYR A 597 -113.57 -25.59 -44.77
C TYR A 597 -113.84 -27.00 -45.28
N GLN A 598 -113.12 -28.02 -44.83
CA GLN A 598 -113.46 -29.43 -45.09
C GLN A 598 -114.82 -29.78 -44.49
N GLU A 599 -115.08 -29.43 -43.22
CA GLU A 599 -116.39 -29.62 -42.58
C GLU A 599 -117.51 -28.91 -43.38
N GLN A 600 -117.27 -27.69 -43.86
CA GLN A 600 -118.22 -26.93 -44.67
C GLN A 600 -118.35 -27.46 -46.10
N VAL A 601 -117.30 -27.97 -46.74
CA VAL A 601 -117.37 -28.62 -48.05
C VAL A 601 -118.11 -29.95 -47.95
N GLU A 602 -117.95 -30.70 -46.86
CA GLU A 602 -118.72 -31.92 -46.60
C GLU A 602 -120.19 -31.61 -46.28
N LYS A 603 -120.46 -30.55 -45.48
CA LYS A 603 -121.81 -29.99 -45.29
C LYS A 603 -122.44 -29.51 -46.58
N VAL A 604 -121.71 -28.75 -47.41
CA VAL A 604 -122.16 -28.24 -48.70
C VAL A 604 -122.34 -29.39 -49.69
N SER A 605 -121.51 -30.44 -49.66
CA SER A 605 -121.72 -31.64 -50.48
C SER A 605 -123.03 -32.33 -50.09
N ARG A 606 -123.23 -32.63 -48.80
CA ARG A 606 -124.50 -33.16 -48.27
C ARG A 606 -125.70 -32.27 -48.62
N LEU A 607 -125.58 -30.96 -48.42
CA LEU A 607 -126.62 -29.98 -48.74
C LEU A 607 -126.86 -29.87 -50.25
N LYS A 608 -125.84 -30.03 -51.10
CA LYS A 608 -125.93 -29.99 -52.56
C LYS A 608 -126.57 -31.26 -53.10
N GLU A 609 -126.26 -32.44 -52.55
CA GLU A 609 -127.04 -33.64 -52.86
C GLU A 609 -128.49 -33.54 -52.34
N ALA A 610 -128.70 -32.92 -51.18
CA ALA A 610 -130.06 -32.67 -50.66
C ALA A 610 -130.83 -31.64 -51.51
N THR A 611 -130.18 -30.59 -52.00
CA THR A 611 -130.80 -29.60 -52.90
C THR A 611 -130.94 -30.11 -54.32
N VAL A 612 -130.05 -30.95 -54.86
CA VAL A 612 -130.29 -31.63 -56.13
C VAL A 612 -131.50 -32.56 -56.03
N ARG A 613 -131.62 -33.34 -54.95
CA ARG A 613 -132.84 -34.12 -54.66
C ARG A 613 -134.08 -33.22 -54.51
N ALA A 614 -133.97 -32.08 -53.81
CA ALA A 614 -135.07 -31.15 -53.63
C ALA A 614 -135.42 -30.33 -54.89
N ILE A 615 -134.47 -30.06 -55.79
CA ILE A 615 -134.70 -29.38 -57.07
C ILE A 615 -135.35 -30.34 -58.06
N ILE A 616 -134.94 -31.61 -58.11
CA ILE A 616 -135.63 -32.64 -58.91
C ILE A 616 -137.07 -32.80 -58.41
N LYS A 617 -137.28 -32.80 -57.09
CA LYS A 617 -138.63 -32.79 -56.51
C LYS A 617 -139.40 -31.51 -56.87
N ASN A 618 -138.85 -30.33 -56.58
CA ASN A 618 -139.53 -29.06 -56.81
C ASN A 618 -139.72 -28.72 -58.29
N SER A 619 -138.90 -29.21 -59.22
CA SER A 619 -139.18 -29.04 -60.66
C SER A 619 -140.37 -29.91 -61.09
N ASN A 620 -140.54 -31.07 -60.46
CA ASN A 620 -141.72 -31.91 -60.64
C ASN A 620 -142.96 -31.22 -60.01
N ASP A 621 -142.83 -30.69 -58.80
CA ASP A 621 -143.89 -29.96 -58.11
C ASP A 621 -144.25 -28.63 -58.83
N ILE A 622 -143.29 -27.95 -59.47
CA ILE A 622 -143.52 -26.76 -60.32
C ILE A 622 -144.14 -27.16 -61.67
N ALA A 623 -143.82 -28.31 -62.25
CA ALA A 623 -144.53 -28.81 -63.43
C ALA A 623 -146.01 -29.08 -63.11
N MET A 624 -146.28 -29.70 -61.96
CA MET A 624 -147.63 -29.90 -61.42
C MET A 624 -148.33 -28.56 -61.12
N PHE A 625 -147.68 -27.67 -60.37
CA PHE A 625 -148.25 -26.38 -59.98
C PHE A 625 -148.41 -25.41 -61.15
N LYS A 626 -147.58 -25.48 -62.21
CA LYS A 626 -147.86 -24.75 -63.46
C LYS A 626 -149.15 -25.25 -64.12
N SER A 627 -149.42 -26.56 -64.09
CA SER A 627 -150.70 -27.09 -64.54
C SER A 627 -151.87 -26.55 -63.70
N GLU A 628 -151.62 -26.30 -62.41
CA GLU A 628 -152.63 -25.84 -61.45
C GLU A 628 -152.83 -24.30 -61.42
N VAL A 629 -151.79 -23.50 -61.65
CA VAL A 629 -151.87 -22.04 -61.89
C VAL A 629 -152.54 -21.78 -63.24
N SER A 630 -152.27 -22.61 -64.26
CA SER A 630 -153.01 -22.55 -65.53
C SER A 630 -154.49 -22.91 -65.36
N ARG A 631 -154.86 -23.61 -64.27
CA ARG A 631 -156.26 -23.83 -63.84
C ARG A 631 -156.80 -22.63 -63.05
N HIS A 632 -156.13 -22.19 -61.98
CA HIS A 632 -156.66 -21.13 -61.11
C HIS A 632 -156.61 -19.70 -61.69
N LEU A 633 -155.75 -19.42 -62.69
CA LEU A 633 -155.87 -18.19 -63.51
C LEU A 633 -157.05 -18.25 -64.48
N ALA A 634 -157.58 -19.44 -64.80
CA ALA A 634 -158.86 -19.56 -65.49
C ALA A 634 -160.01 -19.24 -64.51
N ASP A 635 -159.87 -19.62 -63.24
CA ASP A 635 -160.90 -19.50 -62.21
C ASP A 635 -161.13 -18.05 -61.73
N LEU A 636 -160.26 -17.45 -60.89
CA LEU A 636 -160.66 -16.25 -60.10
C LEU A 636 -159.64 -15.08 -60.11
N ARG A 637 -159.68 -14.05 -60.97
CA ARG A 637 -160.62 -13.59 -62.02
C ARG A 637 -162.05 -13.22 -61.59
N GLU A 638 -162.49 -13.64 -60.41
CA GLU A 638 -163.90 -13.74 -60.02
C GLU A 638 -164.15 -13.11 -58.62
N PHE A 639 -163.13 -12.52 -57.97
CA PHE A 639 -163.25 -12.06 -56.57
C PHE A 639 -162.35 -10.88 -56.11
N VAL A 640 -161.80 -10.00 -56.97
CA VAL A 640 -162.55 -8.91 -57.62
C VAL A 640 -163.59 -8.26 -56.69
N ASP A 641 -164.66 -9.00 -56.40
CA ASP A 641 -165.88 -8.62 -55.68
C ASP A 641 -165.82 -7.41 -54.71
N THR A 642 -165.05 -7.60 -53.63
CA THR A 642 -165.67 -7.36 -52.32
C THR A 642 -164.75 -6.80 -51.22
N SER A 643 -165.19 -5.64 -50.71
CA SER A 643 -165.29 -5.38 -49.26
C SER A 643 -163.96 -5.33 -48.48
N GLN A 644 -163.33 -4.18 -48.24
CA GLN A 644 -163.85 -2.81 -48.11
C GLN A 644 -164.99 -2.66 -47.08
N SER A 645 -164.60 -2.64 -45.79
CA SER A 645 -165.25 -1.97 -44.66
C SER A 645 -164.22 -1.80 -43.53
#